data_AF-A0A953QPI0-F1
#
_entry.id   AF-A0A953QPI0-F1
#
_cell.length_a   1.000
_cell.length_b   1.000
_cell.length_c   1.000
_cell.angle_alpha   90.00
_cell.angle_beta   90.00
_cell.angle_gamma   90.00
#
_symmetry.space_group_name_H-M   'P 1'
#
loop_
_entity.id
_entity.type
_entity.pdbx_description
1 polymer ?
#
loop_
_entity_poly.entity_id
_entity_poly.type
_entity_poly.pdbx_seq_one_letter_code
_entity_poly.pdbx_strand_id
1 'polypeptide(L)'
;MNDFDRLVKAIREESVEVGEAGARVRAKLEAELSVSAEVARLDSCADFRALFPAYRSNALSEARKMLVEDHLHSCVACRREFSGSRTVVPITVAKRPVRFVPWAIAAAAVVVAGVFLRPTLDQAFAPSGARATVASIEGELYKVNGAEPLKVGSAVFEKDEVRTAKGSRAVLTLRDGSRVEMAERSDLTLSERWSGKTVHLARGAVMVEAAKQRRGRLEVATADCLVSVKGTIFEVNRGTKGSRVSVVEGEVKVDQDGDSSLLYRGDQKATSATMAKTSVAEEVSWSANSAKYLALLGELSAISKRIEQIPGPGLRHESRLAGLLPEDTMIYAAIPNIGPTLGEATAIFEERAAKSDVLREWWNEKQTKQLQFIVNQVRTFSDYLGDEIVLALPAGAQGPIMIAEVKKPDLKRYLELQFATLKAAGQMTPAVVDAPSASTGPTVMVHGNIVAMGMQGAALARIAALADTGSGGGFLSTPMWSRVAQSYTSGVGWIFAANIFAANGEQMTGRHVPVSSAVNTATSIAGIDNVRYLVIERKDNMGRPQTGASLDFAGARHGLMSWLAAPGPMGSLDFVSPDASFAGSVVIKNPGSLIGLRTTNVQPSILFGNHARNGLHHRRQSTNRRRGRHLLQNVIVQLKVRRGGTQVRD
;
A
#
# COMPACT_ATOMS: atom_id res chain seq x y z
N MET A 1 62.29 -36.58 20.54
CA MET A 1 62.45 -35.59 21.62
C MET A 1 63.49 -34.57 21.17
N ASN A 2 63.16 -33.69 20.22
CA ASN A 2 64.08 -32.66 19.66
C ASN A 2 63.39 -31.49 18.90
N ASP A 3 62.05 -31.45 18.77
CA ASP A 3 61.34 -30.30 18.17
C ASP A 3 60.78 -29.31 19.21
N PHE A 4 60.49 -29.78 20.43
CA PHE A 4 59.94 -28.92 21.48
C PHE A 4 60.98 -27.93 22.02
N ASP A 5 62.23 -28.37 22.23
CA ASP A 5 63.32 -27.49 22.66
C ASP A 5 63.72 -26.47 21.59
N ARG A 6 63.51 -26.78 20.31
CA ARG A 6 63.77 -25.86 19.20
C ARG A 6 62.71 -24.76 19.12
N LEU A 7 61.44 -25.09 19.43
CA LEU A 7 60.34 -24.12 19.53
C LEU A 7 60.43 -23.24 20.78
N VAL A 8 60.84 -23.79 21.93
CA VAL A 8 61.02 -23.02 23.16
C VAL A 8 62.20 -22.04 23.04
N LYS A 9 63.25 -22.41 22.31
CA LYS A 9 64.39 -21.52 22.05
C LYS A 9 64.02 -20.36 21.10
N ALA A 10 63.20 -20.63 20.08
CA ALA A 10 62.71 -19.62 19.14
C ALA A 10 61.80 -18.56 19.81
N ILE A 11 60.98 -18.95 20.79
CA ILE A 11 60.10 -18.02 21.53
C ILE A 11 60.89 -17.18 22.56
N ARG A 12 62.06 -17.66 23.02
CA ARG A 12 62.88 -16.95 24.02
C ARG A 12 63.86 -15.95 23.41
N GLU A 13 64.21 -16.10 22.13
CA GLU A 13 65.11 -15.21 21.38
C GLU A 13 64.36 -14.16 20.54
N GLU A 14 63.02 -14.19 20.48
CA GLU A 14 62.22 -13.13 19.88
C GLU A 14 61.97 -12.00 20.89
N SER A 15 62.92 -11.07 20.98
CA SER A 15 62.71 -9.80 21.66
C SER A 15 61.73 -8.96 20.84
N VAL A 16 60.45 -9.01 21.20
CA VAL A 16 59.47 -8.04 20.71
C VAL A 16 59.92 -6.64 21.16
N GLU A 17 60.29 -5.79 20.22
CA GLU A 17 60.64 -4.37 20.46
C GLU A 17 59.40 -3.57 20.90
N VAL A 18 58.99 -3.76 22.15
CA VAL A 18 57.96 -2.94 22.81
C VAL A 18 58.50 -1.53 23.12
N GLY A 19 59.82 -1.33 23.07
CA GLY A 19 60.48 -0.03 23.26
C GLY A 19 60.19 0.95 22.12
N GLU A 20 60.30 0.52 20.86
CA GLU A 20 60.11 1.43 19.73
C GLU A 20 58.63 1.76 19.48
N ALA A 21 57.72 0.80 19.66
CA ALA A 21 56.28 1.06 19.57
C ALA A 21 55.80 1.98 20.70
N GLY A 22 56.31 1.79 21.93
CA GLY A 22 56.04 2.66 23.07
C GLY A 22 56.61 4.07 22.89
N ALA A 23 57.82 4.20 22.32
CA ALA A 23 58.42 5.49 22.00
C ALA A 23 57.66 6.22 20.88
N ARG A 24 57.22 5.51 19.84
CA ARG A 24 56.40 6.07 18.75
C ARG A 24 55.03 6.54 19.25
N VAL A 25 54.37 5.78 20.12
CA VAL A 25 53.08 6.17 20.71
C VAL A 25 53.25 7.33 21.70
N ARG A 26 54.33 7.35 22.48
CA ARG A 26 54.63 8.45 23.41
C ARG A 26 55.02 9.73 22.69
N ALA A 27 55.85 9.66 21.64
CA ALA A 27 56.16 10.80 20.78
C ALA A 27 54.92 11.32 20.05
N LYS A 28 54.00 10.43 19.63
CA LYS A 28 52.72 10.82 19.01
C LYS A 28 51.77 11.45 20.02
N LEU A 29 51.69 10.93 21.25
CA LEU A 29 50.91 11.52 22.34
C LEU A 29 51.51 12.84 22.81
N GLU A 30 52.83 12.97 22.93
CA GLU A 30 53.53 14.22 23.28
C GLU A 30 53.40 15.26 22.17
N ALA A 31 53.42 14.85 20.89
CA ALA A 31 53.10 15.72 19.75
C ALA A 31 51.61 16.13 19.73
N GLU A 32 50.67 15.22 20.02
CA GLU A 32 49.24 15.56 20.12
C GLU A 32 48.94 16.45 21.34
N LEU A 33 49.61 16.24 22.48
CA LEU A 33 49.47 17.06 23.69
C LEU A 33 50.14 18.43 23.57
N SER A 34 51.26 18.55 22.87
CA SER A 34 51.90 19.85 22.58
C SER A 34 51.15 20.64 21.52
N VAL A 35 50.52 19.98 20.53
CA VAL A 35 49.59 20.63 19.57
C VAL A 35 48.26 21.01 20.23
N SER A 36 47.79 20.25 21.23
CA SER A 36 46.63 20.61 22.06
C SER A 36 46.92 21.71 23.09
N ALA A 37 48.18 21.98 23.43
CA ALA A 37 48.57 23.08 24.31
C ALA A 37 48.64 24.45 23.61
N GLU A 38 48.55 24.49 22.27
CA GLU A 38 48.52 25.71 21.45
C GLU A 38 47.12 25.96 20.84
N VAL A 39 46.07 25.56 21.57
CA VAL A 39 44.67 25.72 21.14
C VAL A 39 44.18 27.14 21.45
N ALA A 40 44.39 28.04 20.48
CA ALA A 40 43.58 29.25 20.40
C ALA A 40 42.10 28.86 20.27
N ARG A 41 41.25 29.41 21.14
CA ARG A 41 39.79 29.25 21.10
C ARG A 41 39.25 29.72 19.74
N LEU A 42 38.41 28.92 19.10
CA LEU A 42 37.75 29.26 17.82
C LEU A 42 36.33 29.75 18.13
N ASP A 43 36.20 31.03 18.43
CA ASP A 43 34.94 31.59 18.94
C ASP A 43 34.25 32.50 17.92
N SER A 44 34.96 32.88 16.85
CA SER A 44 34.47 33.83 15.84
C SER A 44 34.70 33.35 14.40
N CYS A 45 33.93 33.92 13.46
CA CYS A 45 34.13 33.69 12.02
C CYS A 45 35.53 34.09 11.53
N ALA A 46 36.21 35.03 12.18
CA ALA A 46 37.57 35.43 11.81
C ALA A 46 38.57 34.30 12.09
N ASP A 47 38.38 33.58 13.19
CA ASP A 47 39.23 32.46 13.59
C ASP A 47 39.11 31.30 12.59
N PHE A 48 37.88 30.99 12.13
CA PHE A 48 37.66 29.99 11.09
C PHE A 48 38.24 30.41 9.74
N ARG A 49 38.15 31.68 9.36
CA ARG A 49 38.73 32.19 8.10
C ARG A 49 40.25 32.09 8.08
N ALA A 50 40.91 32.31 9.21
CA ALA A 50 42.36 32.14 9.34
C ALA A 50 42.81 30.70 9.05
N LEU A 51 41.92 29.70 9.25
CA LEU A 51 42.20 28.29 8.98
C LEU A 51 41.99 27.87 7.52
N PHE A 52 41.36 28.70 6.67
CA PHE A 52 41.04 28.32 5.29
C PHE A 52 42.24 27.95 4.42
N PRO A 53 43.40 28.65 4.46
CA PRO A 53 44.57 28.26 3.68
C PRO A 53 45.08 26.87 4.05
N ALA A 54 45.17 26.57 5.35
CA ALA A 54 45.60 25.28 5.85
C ALA A 54 44.57 24.16 5.57
N TYR A 55 43.28 24.49 5.57
CA TYR A 55 42.22 23.56 5.15
C TYR A 55 42.32 23.23 3.64
N ARG A 56 42.59 24.23 2.78
CA ARG A 56 42.77 24.02 1.33
C ARG A 56 43.99 23.17 0.98
N SER A 57 45.06 23.27 1.76
CA SER A 57 46.26 22.44 1.60
C SER A 57 46.19 21.10 2.36
N ASN A 58 45.04 20.79 2.99
CA ASN A 58 44.82 19.60 3.82
C ASN A 58 45.89 19.41 4.92
N ALA A 59 46.40 20.52 5.47
CA ALA A 59 47.44 20.56 6.49
C ALA A 59 46.88 20.70 7.92
N LEU A 60 45.55 20.68 8.09
CA LEU A 60 44.89 20.71 9.40
C LEU A 60 44.81 19.32 10.02
N SER A 61 44.85 19.26 11.35
CA SER A 61 44.49 18.04 12.09
C SER A 61 43.02 17.66 11.85
N GLU A 62 42.71 16.37 11.92
CA GLU A 62 41.35 15.85 11.71
C GLU A 62 40.30 16.54 12.60
N ALA A 63 40.64 16.84 13.85
CA ALA A 63 39.75 17.56 14.76
C ALA A 63 39.43 18.99 14.29
N ARG A 64 40.42 19.75 13.79
CA ARG A 64 40.17 21.12 13.26
C ARG A 64 39.47 21.09 11.91
N LYS A 65 39.76 20.08 11.08
CA LYS A 65 39.11 19.87 9.80
C LYS A 65 37.59 19.71 9.97
N MET A 66 37.17 18.84 10.90
CA MET A 66 35.76 18.62 11.21
C MET A 66 35.05 19.90 11.70
N LEU A 67 35.72 20.71 12.53
CA LEU A 67 35.16 21.98 13.02
C LEU A 67 34.99 23.03 11.91
N VAL A 68 35.95 23.12 10.98
CA VAL A 68 35.84 24.01 9.81
C VAL A 68 34.72 23.55 8.88
N GLU A 69 34.57 22.24 8.65
CA GLU A 69 33.48 21.66 7.84
C GLU A 69 32.11 21.97 8.45
N ASP A 70 31.92 21.77 9.75
CA ASP A 70 30.67 22.09 10.45
C ASP A 70 30.34 23.59 10.38
N HIS A 71 31.36 24.45 10.56
CA HIS A 71 31.17 25.89 10.46
C HIS A 71 30.83 26.37 9.04
N LEU A 72 31.43 25.79 7.99
CA LEU A 72 31.09 26.10 6.59
C LEU A 72 29.68 25.60 6.21
N HIS A 73 29.18 24.56 6.87
CA HIS A 73 27.80 24.11 6.71
C HIS A 73 26.79 25.04 7.39
N SER A 74 27.12 25.63 8.53
CA SER A 74 26.22 26.49 9.29
C SER A 74 26.30 27.99 8.92
N CYS A 75 27.48 28.51 8.55
CA CYS A 75 27.70 29.94 8.30
C CYS A 75 27.80 30.29 6.80
N VAL A 76 26.77 30.94 6.26
CA VAL A 76 26.68 31.35 4.84
C VAL A 76 27.77 32.36 4.46
N ALA A 77 28.15 33.27 5.36
CA ALA A 77 29.18 34.27 5.11
C ALA A 77 30.57 33.64 4.93
N CYS A 78 30.95 32.73 5.83
CA CYS A 78 32.19 31.96 5.74
C CYS A 78 32.21 31.03 4.53
N ARG A 79 31.06 30.45 4.16
CA ARG A 79 30.93 29.64 2.93
C ARG A 79 31.19 30.45 1.66
N ARG A 80 30.58 31.64 1.54
CA ARG A 80 30.79 32.52 0.38
C ARG A 80 32.25 32.92 0.22
N GLU A 81 32.88 33.31 1.34
CA GLU A 81 34.30 33.65 1.38
C GLU A 81 35.19 32.46 1.00
N PHE A 82 34.91 31.27 1.55
CA PHE A 82 35.66 30.07 1.24
C PHE A 82 35.53 29.63 -0.22
N SER A 83 34.34 29.77 -0.82
CA SER A 83 34.10 29.38 -2.21
C SER A 83 34.80 30.28 -3.24
N GLY A 84 35.26 31.47 -2.82
CA GLY A 84 35.83 32.49 -3.70
C GLY A 84 34.81 33.04 -4.70
N SER A 85 34.98 34.29 -5.13
CA SER A 85 34.30 34.78 -6.32
C SER A 85 34.76 33.93 -7.51
N ARG A 86 33.83 33.17 -8.10
CA ARG A 86 34.12 32.38 -9.31
C ARG A 86 34.47 33.32 -10.47
N THR A 87 35.75 33.49 -10.74
CA THR A 87 36.22 33.88 -12.08
C THR A 87 35.86 32.74 -13.03
N VAL A 88 34.88 33.01 -13.89
CA VAL A 88 34.48 32.09 -14.97
C VAL A 88 35.65 32.02 -15.94
N VAL A 89 36.39 30.91 -15.92
CA VAL A 89 37.32 30.55 -16.98
C VAL A 89 36.48 30.04 -18.15
N PRO A 90 36.44 30.72 -19.30
CA PRO A 90 35.73 30.19 -20.46
C PRO A 90 36.49 28.98 -21.00
N ILE A 91 35.90 27.79 -20.85
CA ILE A 91 36.37 26.61 -21.57
C ILE A 91 36.03 26.82 -23.05
N THR A 92 37.04 27.07 -23.87
CA THR A 92 36.89 27.07 -25.33
C THR A 92 36.79 25.62 -25.81
N VAL A 93 35.55 25.12 -25.89
CA VAL A 93 35.26 23.85 -26.55
C VAL A 93 35.45 24.02 -28.05
N ALA A 94 36.41 23.31 -28.63
CA ALA A 94 36.60 23.25 -30.08
C ALA A 94 35.32 22.73 -30.75
N LYS A 95 34.67 23.61 -31.53
CA LYS A 95 33.45 23.27 -32.26
C LYS A 95 33.77 22.31 -33.40
N ARG A 96 33.43 21.02 -33.23
CA ARG A 96 33.17 20.14 -34.38
C ARG A 96 31.88 20.59 -35.05
N PRO A 97 31.84 20.80 -36.38
CA PRO A 97 30.62 21.19 -37.07
C PRO A 97 29.67 20.00 -37.14
N VAL A 98 28.74 19.92 -36.19
CA VAL A 98 27.57 19.06 -36.33
C VAL A 98 26.58 19.83 -37.21
N ARG A 99 26.26 19.28 -38.38
CA ARG A 99 25.18 19.81 -39.24
C ARG A 99 23.88 19.79 -38.43
N PHE A 100 23.46 20.97 -37.97
CA PHE A 100 22.20 21.18 -37.27
C PHE A 100 21.04 21.00 -38.26
N VAL A 101 20.21 19.98 -38.01
CA VAL A 101 18.92 19.83 -38.69
C VAL A 101 17.96 20.87 -38.06
N PRO A 102 17.41 21.82 -38.84
CA PRO A 102 16.62 22.95 -38.33
C PRO A 102 15.31 22.58 -37.62
N TRP A 103 14.89 21.30 -37.65
CA TRP A 103 13.66 20.84 -37.02
C TRP A 103 13.79 20.59 -35.51
N ALA A 104 15.01 20.47 -34.97
CA ALA A 104 15.22 20.22 -33.54
C ALA A 104 14.89 21.43 -32.64
N ILE A 105 15.08 22.66 -33.14
CA ILE A 105 14.72 23.90 -32.42
C ILE A 105 13.19 24.09 -32.44
N ALA A 106 12.53 23.79 -33.55
CA ALA A 106 11.08 23.80 -33.64
C ALA A 106 10.43 22.74 -32.71
N ALA A 107 10.99 21.53 -32.65
CA ALA A 107 10.50 20.49 -31.76
C ALA A 107 10.69 20.85 -30.27
N ALA A 108 11.85 21.38 -29.88
CA ALA A 108 12.10 21.84 -28.51
C ALA A 108 11.20 23.03 -28.13
N ALA A 109 10.98 23.98 -29.04
CA ALA A 109 10.07 25.10 -28.82
C ALA A 109 8.61 24.66 -28.71
N VAL A 110 8.16 23.65 -29.48
CA VAL A 110 6.80 23.08 -29.38
C VAL A 110 6.61 22.28 -28.10
N VAL A 111 7.63 21.56 -27.61
CA VAL A 111 7.55 20.83 -26.33
C VAL A 111 7.55 21.80 -25.14
N VAL A 112 8.43 22.82 -25.16
CA VAL A 112 8.45 23.88 -24.14
C VAL A 112 7.14 24.67 -24.19
N ALA A 113 6.66 25.08 -25.37
CA ALA A 113 5.36 25.71 -25.52
C ALA A 113 4.22 24.80 -25.05
N GLY A 114 4.21 23.52 -25.41
CA GLY A 114 3.18 22.56 -25.03
C GLY A 114 3.15 22.24 -23.53
N VAL A 115 4.28 22.38 -22.81
CA VAL A 115 4.34 22.18 -21.35
C VAL A 115 3.99 23.48 -20.61
N PHE A 116 4.51 24.63 -21.06
CA PHE A 116 4.35 25.91 -20.37
C PHE A 116 3.07 26.67 -20.75
N LEU A 117 2.52 26.50 -21.96
CA LEU A 117 1.23 27.09 -22.37
C LEU A 117 0.03 26.20 -22.02
N ARG A 118 0.22 24.96 -21.56
CA ARG A 118 -0.92 24.07 -21.24
C ARG A 118 -1.90 24.65 -20.21
N PRO A 119 -1.46 25.23 -19.07
CA PRO A 119 -2.38 25.78 -18.07
C PRO A 119 -3.11 27.02 -18.59
N THR A 120 -2.43 27.86 -19.38
CA THR A 120 -3.00 29.07 -19.96
C THR A 120 -3.96 28.74 -21.11
N LEU A 121 -3.67 27.73 -21.93
CA LEU A 121 -4.59 27.21 -22.95
C LEU A 121 -5.79 26.52 -22.31
N ASP A 122 -5.62 25.73 -21.24
CA ASP A 122 -6.74 25.08 -20.52
C ASP A 122 -7.73 26.10 -19.93
N GLN A 123 -7.23 27.27 -19.52
CA GLN A 123 -8.05 28.36 -19.02
C GLN A 123 -8.62 29.22 -20.16
N ALA A 124 -7.84 29.49 -21.21
CA ALA A 124 -8.27 30.28 -22.36
C ALA A 124 -9.36 29.58 -23.20
N PHE A 125 -9.34 28.25 -23.27
CA PHE A 125 -10.38 27.48 -23.95
C PHE A 125 -11.51 27.01 -23.01
N ALA A 126 -11.53 27.47 -21.74
CA ALA A 126 -12.68 27.20 -20.87
C ALA A 126 -13.94 27.91 -21.43
N PRO A 127 -15.12 27.28 -21.38
CA PRO A 127 -16.36 27.91 -21.84
C PRO A 127 -16.58 29.26 -21.14
N SER A 128 -16.97 30.31 -21.84
CA SER A 128 -17.29 31.60 -21.20
C SER A 128 -18.67 31.60 -20.53
N GLY A 129 -18.85 32.44 -19.51
CA GLY A 129 -20.13 32.72 -18.83
C GLY A 129 -20.30 32.05 -17.45
N ALA A 130 -21.55 31.99 -16.98
CA ALA A 130 -21.91 31.51 -15.63
C ALA A 130 -21.50 30.05 -15.39
N ARG A 131 -20.88 29.73 -14.26
CA ARG A 131 -20.43 28.37 -13.90
C ARG A 131 -21.55 27.51 -13.32
N ALA A 132 -22.49 28.14 -12.63
CA ALA A 132 -23.69 27.50 -12.11
C ALA A 132 -24.88 28.46 -12.14
N THR A 133 -26.05 27.90 -11.89
CA THR A 133 -27.29 28.64 -11.65
C THR A 133 -27.87 28.22 -10.31
N VAL A 134 -28.45 29.17 -9.57
CA VAL A 134 -29.11 28.87 -8.31
C VAL A 134 -30.44 28.15 -8.61
N ALA A 135 -30.55 26.88 -8.21
CA ALA A 135 -31.72 26.05 -8.46
C ALA A 135 -32.79 26.18 -7.37
N SER A 136 -32.37 26.29 -6.11
CA SER A 136 -33.28 26.53 -4.97
C SER A 136 -32.54 27.22 -3.83
N ILE A 137 -33.29 27.94 -2.98
CA ILE A 137 -32.81 28.56 -1.75
C ILE A 137 -33.87 28.31 -0.67
N GLU A 138 -33.44 27.86 0.49
CA GLU A 138 -34.21 27.87 1.73
C GLU A 138 -33.48 28.81 2.71
N GLY A 139 -34.10 29.92 3.09
CA GLY A 139 -33.42 30.98 3.85
C GLY A 139 -32.67 31.94 2.93
N GLU A 140 -31.40 32.20 3.21
CA GLU A 140 -30.62 33.26 2.56
C GLU A 140 -29.31 32.75 1.95
N LEU A 141 -29.03 33.22 0.73
CA LEU A 141 -27.82 32.96 -0.04
C LEU A 141 -27.24 34.30 -0.50
N TYR A 142 -25.95 34.53 -0.28
CA TYR A 142 -25.30 35.79 -0.57
C TYR A 142 -24.05 35.61 -1.42
N LYS A 143 -23.72 36.64 -2.20
CA LYS A 143 -22.40 36.81 -2.81
C LYS A 143 -21.52 37.66 -1.89
N VAL A 144 -20.41 37.10 -1.40
CA VAL A 144 -19.58 37.72 -0.35
C VAL A 144 -18.91 39.01 -0.83
N ASN A 145 -18.48 39.07 -2.10
CA ASN A 145 -17.78 40.23 -2.68
C ASN A 145 -18.63 41.50 -2.85
N GLY A 146 -19.89 41.50 -2.40
CA GLY A 146 -20.76 42.69 -2.35
C GLY A 146 -21.91 42.60 -1.34
N ALA A 147 -21.93 41.56 -0.50
CA ALA A 147 -23.07 41.20 0.38
C ALA A 147 -24.43 41.18 -0.36
N GLU A 148 -24.42 40.84 -1.65
CA GLU A 148 -25.60 40.87 -2.49
C GLU A 148 -26.40 39.57 -2.32
N PRO A 149 -27.71 39.63 -1.97
CA PRO A 149 -28.54 38.44 -1.88
C PRO A 149 -28.78 37.86 -3.29
N LEU A 150 -28.58 36.55 -3.43
CA LEU A 150 -28.88 35.80 -4.64
C LEU A 150 -30.32 35.28 -4.60
N LYS A 151 -30.95 35.16 -5.78
CA LYS A 151 -32.30 34.61 -5.94
C LYS A 151 -32.23 33.31 -6.73
N VAL A 152 -33.29 32.52 -6.67
CA VAL A 152 -33.45 31.36 -7.57
C VAL A 152 -33.38 31.84 -9.02
N GLY A 153 -32.62 31.12 -9.85
CA GLY A 153 -32.32 31.48 -11.24
C GLY A 153 -31.10 32.39 -11.42
N SER A 154 -30.54 32.96 -10.36
CA SER A 154 -29.33 33.78 -10.45
C SER A 154 -28.14 32.97 -11.01
N ALA A 155 -27.37 33.60 -11.89
CA ALA A 155 -26.13 33.06 -12.42
C ALA A 155 -24.97 33.27 -11.44
N VAL A 156 -24.15 32.23 -11.23
CA VAL A 156 -22.94 32.26 -10.39
C VAL A 156 -21.72 32.17 -11.30
N PHE A 157 -20.81 33.13 -11.22
CA PHE A 157 -19.59 33.19 -12.03
C PHE A 157 -18.35 32.74 -11.25
N GLU A 158 -17.22 32.59 -11.95
CA GLU A 158 -16.01 31.94 -11.39
C GLU A 158 -15.35 32.69 -10.21
N LYS A 159 -15.59 34.00 -10.11
CA LYS A 159 -15.05 34.83 -9.01
C LYS A 159 -16.10 35.14 -7.94
N ASP A 160 -17.25 34.48 -8.03
CA ASP A 160 -18.35 34.71 -7.11
C ASP A 160 -18.18 33.76 -5.93
N GLU A 161 -17.82 34.33 -4.79
CA GLU A 161 -17.86 33.64 -3.50
C GLU A 161 -19.29 33.65 -3.01
N VAL A 162 -19.90 32.47 -2.92
CA VAL A 162 -21.30 32.28 -2.56
C VAL A 162 -21.38 31.66 -1.17
N ARG A 163 -22.21 32.24 -0.30
CA ARG A 163 -22.34 31.84 1.09
C ARG A 163 -23.78 31.68 1.53
N THR A 164 -24.10 30.54 2.15
CA THR A 164 -25.38 30.32 2.86
C THR A 164 -25.30 30.89 4.28
N ALA A 165 -26.38 31.52 4.75
CA ALA A 165 -26.47 31.99 6.13
C ALA A 165 -26.72 30.82 7.13
N LYS A 166 -26.80 31.16 8.42
CA LYS A 166 -27.22 30.21 9.46
C LYS A 166 -28.68 29.80 9.20
N GLY A 167 -29.00 28.52 9.34
CA GLY A 167 -30.32 27.96 9.08
C GLY A 167 -30.74 28.01 7.62
N SER A 168 -29.82 28.32 6.70
CA SER A 168 -30.09 28.45 5.27
C SER A 168 -29.46 27.31 4.47
N ARG A 169 -30.09 26.93 3.36
CA ARG A 169 -29.60 25.94 2.40
C ARG A 169 -29.79 26.47 0.99
N ALA A 170 -28.95 26.02 0.06
CA ALA A 170 -29.12 26.36 -1.34
C ALA A 170 -28.65 25.22 -2.23
N VAL A 171 -29.25 25.09 -3.41
CA VAL A 171 -28.79 24.14 -4.43
C VAL A 171 -28.32 24.91 -5.66
N LEU A 172 -27.11 24.62 -6.10
CA LEU A 172 -26.54 25.14 -7.33
C LEU A 172 -26.55 24.03 -8.40
N THR A 173 -27.04 24.34 -9.60
CA THR A 173 -26.90 23.46 -10.76
C THR A 173 -25.76 23.95 -11.63
N LEU A 174 -24.71 23.13 -11.73
CA LEU A 174 -23.55 23.35 -12.59
C LEU A 174 -23.94 23.13 -14.06
N ARG A 175 -23.13 23.67 -14.99
CA ARG A 175 -23.38 23.57 -16.44
C ARG A 175 -23.50 22.15 -17.00
N ASP A 176 -22.88 21.18 -16.37
CA ASP A 176 -22.93 19.77 -16.79
C ASP A 176 -24.16 19.03 -16.23
N GLY A 177 -25.03 19.73 -15.49
CA GLY A 177 -26.18 19.16 -14.80
C GLY A 177 -25.85 18.63 -13.40
N SER A 178 -24.60 18.68 -12.95
CA SER A 178 -24.25 18.30 -11.58
C SER A 178 -24.93 19.26 -10.59
N ARG A 179 -25.40 18.73 -9.46
CA ARG A 179 -26.05 19.51 -8.39
C ARG A 179 -25.15 19.59 -7.17
N VAL A 180 -24.99 20.79 -6.64
CA VAL A 180 -24.24 21.06 -5.40
C VAL A 180 -25.21 21.67 -4.40
N GLU A 181 -25.63 20.88 -3.44
CA GLU A 181 -26.40 21.36 -2.30
C GLU A 181 -25.44 21.87 -1.23
N MET A 182 -25.71 23.06 -0.71
CA MET A 182 -24.92 23.76 0.30
C MET A 182 -25.65 23.72 1.63
N ALA A 183 -24.98 23.24 2.67
CA ALA A 183 -25.47 23.29 4.04
C ALA A 183 -25.44 24.73 4.58
N GLU A 184 -25.94 24.96 5.79
CA GLU A 184 -25.81 26.26 6.44
C GLU A 184 -24.34 26.68 6.64
N ARG A 185 -24.08 27.99 6.59
CA ARG A 185 -22.74 28.57 6.79
C ARG A 185 -21.66 27.98 5.88
N SER A 186 -22.06 27.58 4.68
CA SER A 186 -21.15 27.02 3.68
C SER A 186 -20.71 28.10 2.71
N ASP A 187 -19.46 28.02 2.32
CA ASP A 187 -18.78 29.02 1.51
C ASP A 187 -18.02 28.33 0.39
N LEU A 188 -18.39 28.66 -0.85
CA LEU A 188 -17.73 28.11 -2.01
C LEU A 188 -17.52 29.12 -3.13
N THR A 189 -16.52 28.82 -3.96
CA THR A 189 -16.33 29.41 -5.28
C THR A 189 -16.28 28.29 -6.32
N LEU A 190 -16.55 28.63 -7.58
CA LEU A 190 -16.56 27.66 -8.68
C LEU A 190 -15.49 28.05 -9.69
N SER A 191 -14.73 27.09 -10.19
CA SER A 191 -13.84 27.31 -11.33
C SER A 191 -14.06 26.23 -12.37
N GLU A 192 -13.84 26.58 -13.63
CA GLU A 192 -13.98 25.65 -14.75
C GLU A 192 -12.82 25.86 -15.71
N ARG A 193 -12.19 24.73 -16.06
CA ARG A 193 -11.11 24.63 -17.03
C ARG A 193 -11.54 23.63 -18.09
N TRP A 194 -10.85 23.61 -19.23
CA TRP A 194 -11.08 22.56 -20.23
C TRP A 194 -10.93 21.14 -19.63
N SER A 195 -9.98 20.96 -18.70
CA SER A 195 -9.70 19.68 -18.04
C SER A 195 -10.73 19.26 -17.00
N GLY A 196 -11.62 20.14 -16.54
CA GLY A 196 -12.62 19.81 -15.52
C GLY A 196 -13.20 21.01 -14.80
N LYS A 197 -14.09 20.73 -13.84
CA LYS A 197 -14.73 21.73 -12.97
C LYS A 197 -14.26 21.51 -11.55
N THR A 198 -14.04 22.57 -10.81
CA THR A 198 -13.63 22.50 -9.41
C THR A 198 -14.56 23.38 -8.56
N VAL A 199 -15.19 22.77 -7.55
CA VAL A 199 -15.89 23.45 -6.47
C VAL A 199 -14.87 23.68 -5.36
N HIS A 200 -14.50 24.92 -5.08
CA HIS A 200 -13.60 25.26 -3.98
C HIS A 200 -14.42 25.53 -2.74
N LEU A 201 -14.39 24.60 -1.78
CA LEU A 201 -15.09 24.71 -0.51
C LEU A 201 -14.15 25.31 0.55
N ALA A 202 -14.40 26.56 0.92
CA ALA A 202 -13.63 27.23 1.95
C ALA A 202 -14.05 26.79 3.36
N ARG A 203 -15.36 26.59 3.56
CA ARG A 203 -15.96 26.22 4.85
C ARG A 203 -17.34 25.59 4.65
N GLY A 204 -17.76 24.77 5.61
CA GLY A 204 -19.13 24.24 5.70
C GLY A 204 -19.23 22.89 5.03
N ALA A 205 -20.42 22.51 4.57
CA ALA A 205 -20.65 21.21 3.98
C ALA A 205 -21.38 21.33 2.64
N VAL A 206 -20.98 20.50 1.69
CA VAL A 206 -21.65 20.38 0.40
C VAL A 206 -21.97 18.93 0.10
N MET A 207 -23.17 18.69 -0.42
CA MET A 207 -23.59 17.43 -1.00
C MET A 207 -23.56 17.58 -2.52
N VAL A 208 -22.77 16.75 -3.18
CA VAL A 208 -22.52 16.83 -4.62
C VAL A 208 -23.13 15.60 -5.29
N GLU A 209 -24.12 15.83 -6.13
CA GLU A 209 -24.65 14.86 -7.09
C GLU A 209 -24.00 15.16 -8.45
N ALA A 210 -22.88 14.50 -8.71
CA ALA A 210 -22.10 14.74 -9.91
C ALA A 210 -22.76 14.05 -11.11
N ALA A 211 -22.99 14.81 -12.18
CA ALA A 211 -23.40 14.26 -13.47
C ALA A 211 -22.26 13.40 -14.07
N LYS A 212 -22.62 12.46 -14.93
CA LYS A 212 -21.64 11.55 -15.55
C LYS A 212 -20.73 12.30 -16.51
N GLN A 213 -19.45 12.39 -16.16
CA GLN A 213 -18.45 13.12 -16.93
C GLN A 213 -17.97 12.27 -18.11
N ARG A 214 -18.25 12.70 -19.36
CA ARG A 214 -17.68 12.06 -20.57
C ARG A 214 -16.25 12.50 -20.86
N ARG A 215 -15.90 13.73 -20.48
CA ARG A 215 -14.56 14.32 -20.57
C ARG A 215 -14.29 15.12 -19.29
N GLY A 216 -13.06 15.11 -18.81
CA GLY A 216 -12.67 15.76 -17.56
C GLY A 216 -13.17 15.02 -16.31
N ARG A 217 -13.21 15.75 -15.19
CA ARG A 217 -13.72 15.30 -13.89
C ARG A 217 -14.32 16.48 -13.13
N LEU A 218 -15.23 16.19 -12.21
CA LEU A 218 -15.66 17.15 -11.21
C LEU A 218 -14.75 16.98 -9.98
N GLU A 219 -14.26 18.10 -9.47
CA GLU A 219 -13.41 18.15 -8.30
C GLU A 219 -14.06 18.98 -7.20
N VAL A 220 -13.87 18.59 -5.94
CA VAL A 220 -14.12 19.44 -4.77
C VAL A 220 -12.78 19.68 -4.08
N ALA A 221 -12.32 20.92 -4.09
CA ALA A 221 -11.08 21.34 -3.47
C ALA A 221 -11.38 21.96 -2.11
N THR A 222 -10.69 21.49 -1.08
CA THR A 222 -10.62 22.13 0.23
C THR A 222 -9.18 22.58 0.47
N ALA A 223 -8.89 23.27 1.57
CA ALA A 223 -7.52 23.68 1.86
C ALA A 223 -6.57 22.51 2.23
N ASP A 224 -7.09 21.30 2.48
CA ASP A 224 -6.29 20.15 2.94
C ASP A 224 -6.50 18.86 2.11
N CYS A 225 -7.48 18.81 1.20
CA CYS A 225 -7.62 17.71 0.27
C CYS A 225 -8.30 18.11 -1.06
N LEU A 226 -8.03 17.33 -2.09
CA LEU A 226 -8.69 17.39 -3.39
C LEU A 226 -9.49 16.11 -3.62
N VAL A 227 -10.79 16.27 -3.85
CA VAL A 227 -11.72 15.16 -4.10
C VAL A 227 -12.06 15.14 -5.58
N SER A 228 -11.87 14.00 -6.26
CA SER A 228 -12.04 13.84 -7.72
C SER A 228 -13.04 12.74 -8.04
N VAL A 229 -13.99 13.01 -8.94
CA VAL A 229 -15.09 12.08 -9.25
C VAL A 229 -15.50 12.03 -10.73
N LYS A 230 -16.21 10.95 -11.10
CA LYS A 230 -16.82 10.73 -12.43
C LYS A 230 -18.25 10.20 -12.34
N GLY A 231 -19.15 10.99 -11.76
CA GLY A 231 -20.56 10.62 -11.63
C GLY A 231 -20.84 9.84 -10.34
N THR A 232 -21.04 10.58 -9.24
CA THR A 232 -21.07 10.08 -7.87
C THR A 232 -21.93 10.99 -7.00
N ILE A 233 -22.45 10.44 -5.91
CA ILE A 233 -23.13 11.20 -4.85
C ILE A 233 -22.28 11.13 -3.59
N PHE A 234 -21.80 12.27 -3.13
CA PHE A 234 -20.91 12.34 -1.98
C PHE A 234 -21.00 13.67 -1.27
N GLU A 235 -20.62 13.65 -0.01
CA GLU A 235 -20.59 14.79 0.87
C GLU A 235 -19.13 15.17 1.17
N VAL A 236 -18.87 16.48 1.25
CA VAL A 236 -17.60 17.03 1.72
C VAL A 236 -17.90 18.08 2.80
N ASN A 237 -17.48 17.79 4.02
CA ASN A 237 -17.53 18.70 5.16
C ASN A 237 -16.15 19.30 5.40
N ARG A 238 -16.04 20.62 5.35
CA ARG A 238 -14.84 21.38 5.73
C ARG A 238 -15.06 22.09 7.06
N GLY A 239 -14.45 21.54 8.10
CA GLY A 239 -14.40 22.13 9.44
C GLY A 239 -13.08 22.82 9.76
N THR A 240 -12.91 23.22 11.03
CA THR A 240 -11.68 23.85 11.54
C THR A 240 -10.55 22.86 11.78
N LYS A 241 -10.87 21.58 12.04
CA LYS A 241 -9.90 20.50 12.30
C LYS A 241 -9.40 19.78 11.05
N GLY A 242 -10.08 19.99 9.93
CA GLY A 242 -9.85 19.29 8.67
C GLY A 242 -11.14 19.09 7.88
N SER A 243 -11.01 18.35 6.79
CA SER A 243 -12.11 17.94 5.92
C SER A 243 -12.51 16.48 6.14
N ARG A 244 -13.77 16.17 5.87
CA ARG A 244 -14.31 14.82 5.84
C ARG A 244 -15.04 14.62 4.52
N VAL A 245 -14.80 13.47 3.90
CA VAL A 245 -15.43 13.07 2.64
C VAL A 245 -16.22 11.80 2.91
N SER A 246 -17.52 11.82 2.62
CA SER A 246 -18.43 10.69 2.84
C SER A 246 -19.09 10.28 1.53
N VAL A 247 -18.94 9.02 1.12
CA VAL A 247 -19.47 8.55 -0.18
C VAL A 247 -20.81 7.89 0.01
N VAL A 248 -21.85 8.42 -0.63
CA VAL A 248 -23.17 7.78 -0.69
C VAL A 248 -23.22 6.83 -1.88
N GLU A 249 -22.75 7.31 -3.04
CA GLU A 249 -22.85 6.61 -4.30
C GLU A 249 -21.63 6.81 -5.20
N GLY A 250 -21.20 5.73 -5.87
CA GLY A 250 -20.11 5.73 -6.84
C GLY A 250 -18.73 5.56 -6.19
N GLU A 251 -17.70 6.12 -6.84
CA GLU A 251 -16.30 6.04 -6.43
C GLU A 251 -15.66 7.43 -6.34
N VAL A 252 -14.98 7.70 -5.24
CA VAL A 252 -14.42 9.01 -4.96
C VAL A 252 -12.93 8.88 -4.69
N LYS A 253 -12.12 9.58 -5.48
CA LYS A 253 -10.69 9.67 -5.22
C LYS A 253 -10.40 10.89 -4.34
N VAL A 254 -9.67 10.70 -3.24
CA VAL A 254 -9.26 11.76 -2.32
C VAL A 254 -7.74 11.84 -2.27
N ASP A 255 -7.19 12.95 -2.74
CA ASP A 255 -5.78 13.29 -2.65
C ASP A 255 -5.55 14.23 -1.45
N GLN A 256 -4.67 13.83 -0.52
CA GLN A 256 -4.31 14.57 0.68
C GLN A 256 -2.80 14.44 0.93
N ASP A 257 -2.06 15.54 1.03
CA ASP A 257 -0.62 15.55 1.36
C ASP A 257 0.24 14.59 0.51
N GLY A 258 -0.14 14.40 -0.76
CA GLY A 258 0.53 13.48 -1.69
C GLY A 258 0.11 12.01 -1.56
N ASP A 259 -0.72 11.67 -0.57
CA ASP A 259 -1.38 10.37 -0.46
C ASP A 259 -2.73 10.37 -1.20
N SER A 260 -3.02 9.28 -1.90
CA SER A 260 -4.21 9.11 -2.73
C SER A 260 -5.02 7.93 -2.22
N SER A 261 -6.26 8.16 -1.80
CA SER A 261 -7.18 7.10 -1.39
C SER A 261 -8.39 7.02 -2.31
N LEU A 262 -8.81 5.81 -2.65
CA LEU A 262 -10.06 5.57 -3.38
C LEU A 262 -11.12 5.11 -2.37
N LEU A 263 -12.22 5.85 -2.29
CA LEU A 263 -13.36 5.59 -1.42
C LEU A 263 -14.52 5.03 -2.25
N TYR A 264 -15.17 4.01 -1.71
CA TYR A 264 -16.37 3.40 -2.26
C TYR A 264 -17.60 3.79 -1.44
N ARG A 265 -18.77 3.36 -1.89
CA ARG A 265 -20.06 3.64 -1.24
C ARG A 265 -20.05 3.20 0.23
N GLY A 266 -20.48 4.09 1.12
CA GLY A 266 -20.47 3.88 2.56
C GLY A 266 -19.11 4.15 3.23
N ASP A 267 -18.04 4.36 2.45
CA ASP A 267 -16.75 4.75 3.00
C ASP A 267 -16.73 6.23 3.37
N GLN A 268 -15.84 6.55 4.31
CA GLN A 268 -15.54 7.91 4.72
C GLN A 268 -14.04 8.07 4.94
N LYS A 269 -13.51 9.25 4.62
CA LYS A 269 -12.15 9.66 5.00
C LYS A 269 -12.20 11.01 5.71
N ALA A 270 -11.55 11.10 6.86
CA ALA A 270 -11.25 12.36 7.53
C ALA A 270 -9.77 12.69 7.32
N THR A 271 -9.45 13.96 7.06
CA THR A 271 -8.06 14.39 6.85
C THR A 271 -7.26 14.50 8.15
N SER A 272 -7.94 14.50 9.31
CA SER A 272 -7.32 14.61 10.63
C SER A 272 -7.83 13.57 11.61
N ALA A 273 -6.90 12.91 12.31
CA ALA A 273 -7.20 11.91 13.34
C ALA A 273 -7.91 12.48 14.58
N THR A 274 -7.94 13.81 14.73
CA THR A 274 -8.61 14.51 15.86
C THR A 274 -10.07 14.86 15.59
N MET A 275 -10.57 14.54 14.39
CA MET A 275 -11.98 14.69 14.04
C MET A 275 -12.80 13.59 14.72
N ALA A 276 -14.03 13.93 15.14
CA ALA A 276 -14.93 12.95 15.73
C ALA A 276 -15.20 11.81 14.74
N LYS A 277 -15.51 10.61 15.25
CA LYS A 277 -16.04 9.54 14.40
C LYS A 277 -17.53 9.78 14.23
N THR A 278 -17.98 9.88 12.99
CA THR A 278 -19.38 10.11 12.62
C THR A 278 -19.73 9.14 11.50
N SER A 279 -20.97 8.63 11.50
CA SER A 279 -21.42 7.75 10.42
C SER A 279 -21.69 8.54 9.13
N VAL A 280 -21.58 7.90 7.97
CA VAL A 280 -21.99 8.52 6.70
C VAL A 280 -23.45 8.98 6.78
N ALA A 281 -24.33 8.19 7.41
CA ALA A 281 -25.74 8.51 7.61
C ALA A 281 -25.97 9.85 8.34
N GLU A 282 -25.26 10.07 9.44
CA GLU A 282 -25.35 11.32 10.20
C GLU A 282 -24.80 12.51 9.39
N GLU A 283 -23.72 12.30 8.65
CA GLU A 283 -23.09 13.36 7.86
C GLU A 283 -23.92 13.83 6.66
N VAL A 284 -24.77 12.95 6.12
CA VAL A 284 -25.66 13.29 5.00
C VAL A 284 -27.07 13.66 5.44
N SER A 285 -27.37 13.58 6.74
CA SER A 285 -28.72 13.77 7.30
C SER A 285 -29.32 15.16 7.04
N TRP A 286 -28.47 16.17 6.88
CA TRP A 286 -28.88 17.56 6.63
C TRP A 286 -29.36 17.82 5.20
N SER A 287 -28.99 16.95 4.24
CA SER A 287 -29.37 17.09 2.83
C SER A 287 -30.88 16.93 2.66
N ALA A 288 -31.48 17.68 1.74
CA ALA A 288 -32.88 17.54 1.36
C ALA A 288 -33.23 16.11 0.89
N ASN A 289 -32.26 15.39 0.32
CA ASN A 289 -32.42 14.02 -0.16
C ASN A 289 -31.99 12.96 0.89
N SER A 290 -31.75 13.36 2.14
CA SER A 290 -31.24 12.46 3.18
C SER A 290 -32.11 11.22 3.39
N ALA A 291 -33.44 11.36 3.34
CA ALA A 291 -34.35 10.23 3.46
C ALA A 291 -34.08 9.13 2.41
N LYS A 292 -33.78 9.51 1.16
CA LYS A 292 -33.42 8.58 0.08
C LYS A 292 -32.08 7.89 0.38
N TYR A 293 -31.07 8.66 0.77
CA TYR A 293 -29.73 8.13 1.05
C TYR A 293 -29.71 7.20 2.27
N LEU A 294 -30.40 7.60 3.35
CA LEU A 294 -30.53 6.82 4.56
C LEU A 294 -31.30 5.53 4.33
N ALA A 295 -32.36 5.57 3.52
CA ALA A 295 -33.05 4.36 3.10
C ALA A 295 -32.09 3.40 2.37
N LEU A 296 -31.35 3.89 1.36
CA LEU A 296 -30.39 3.06 0.63
C LEU A 296 -29.29 2.47 1.55
N LEU A 297 -28.71 3.28 2.43
CA LEU A 297 -27.70 2.83 3.40
C LEU A 297 -28.27 1.80 4.38
N GLY A 298 -29.52 1.98 4.84
CA GLY A 298 -30.23 1.02 5.68
C GLY A 298 -30.48 -0.32 4.99
N GLU A 299 -30.92 -0.28 3.73
CA GLU A 299 -31.11 -1.46 2.88
C GLU A 299 -29.78 -2.24 2.69
N LEU A 300 -28.69 -1.54 2.40
CA LEU A 300 -27.36 -2.13 2.25
C LEU A 300 -26.82 -2.69 3.57
N SER A 301 -27.05 -2.01 4.70
CA SER A 301 -26.68 -2.51 6.02
C SER A 301 -27.42 -3.82 6.35
N ALA A 302 -28.72 -3.91 6.02
CA ALA A 302 -29.49 -5.12 6.18
C ALA A 302 -28.96 -6.28 5.32
N ILE A 303 -28.55 -5.98 4.08
CA ILE A 303 -27.92 -6.97 3.19
C ILE A 303 -26.56 -7.42 3.73
N SER A 304 -25.71 -6.48 4.15
CA SER A 304 -24.39 -6.80 4.74
C SER A 304 -24.54 -7.76 5.91
N LYS A 305 -25.49 -7.48 6.82
CA LYS A 305 -25.77 -8.36 7.97
C LYS A 305 -26.22 -9.77 7.55
N ARG A 306 -27.03 -9.90 6.49
CA ARG A 306 -27.45 -11.22 5.97
C ARG A 306 -26.29 -11.94 5.27
N ILE A 307 -25.43 -11.23 4.55
CA ILE A 307 -24.24 -11.81 3.92
C ILE A 307 -23.23 -12.29 4.96
N GLU A 308 -23.04 -11.54 6.04
CA GLU A 308 -22.20 -11.95 7.18
C GLU A 308 -22.69 -13.23 7.88
N GLN A 309 -23.98 -13.54 7.74
CA GLN A 309 -24.58 -14.78 8.27
C GLN A 309 -24.42 -15.97 7.31
N ILE A 310 -24.02 -15.75 6.06
CA ILE A 310 -23.74 -16.85 5.13
C ILE A 310 -22.51 -17.59 5.66
N PRO A 311 -22.61 -18.90 5.93
CA PRO A 311 -21.44 -19.67 6.30
C PRO A 311 -20.41 -19.59 5.17
N GLY A 312 -19.19 -19.17 5.50
CA GLY A 312 -18.08 -19.17 4.56
C GLY A 312 -17.77 -20.60 4.08
N PRO A 313 -17.02 -20.75 2.97
CA PRO A 313 -16.54 -22.06 2.55
C PRO A 313 -15.81 -22.73 3.72
N GLY A 314 -16.17 -23.98 4.02
CA GLY A 314 -15.66 -24.72 5.17
C GLY A 314 -14.13 -24.82 5.20
N LEU A 315 -13.58 -25.08 6.39
CA LEU A 315 -12.14 -25.32 6.53
C LEU A 315 -11.72 -26.58 5.78
N ARG A 316 -10.64 -26.49 5.03
CA ARG A 316 -10.05 -27.63 4.31
C ARG A 316 -8.94 -28.24 5.14
N HIS A 317 -8.95 -29.56 5.23
CA HIS A 317 -8.00 -30.33 6.03
C HIS A 317 -6.96 -31.10 5.22
N GLU A 318 -7.07 -31.04 3.89
CA GLU A 318 -6.17 -31.65 2.92
C GLU A 318 -6.26 -30.89 1.59
N SER A 319 -5.28 -31.10 0.70
CA SER A 319 -5.33 -30.65 -0.70
C SER A 319 -5.21 -31.85 -1.62
N ARG A 320 -6.15 -31.99 -2.56
CA ARG A 320 -6.10 -33.04 -3.60
C ARG A 320 -5.25 -32.63 -4.79
N LEU A 321 -5.02 -31.33 -4.94
CA LEU A 321 -4.35 -30.73 -6.09
C LEU A 321 -2.84 -30.56 -5.88
N ALA A 322 -2.37 -30.51 -4.62
CA ALA A 322 -0.94 -30.40 -4.31
C ALA A 322 -0.11 -31.56 -4.87
N GLY A 323 -0.72 -32.75 -5.00
CA GLY A 323 -0.09 -33.92 -5.63
C GLY A 323 0.16 -33.78 -7.12
N LEU A 324 -0.34 -32.74 -7.79
CA LEU A 324 -0.11 -32.51 -9.21
C LEU A 324 1.05 -31.53 -9.48
N LEU A 325 1.67 -31.02 -8.42
CA LEU A 325 2.70 -30.00 -8.51
C LEU A 325 4.10 -30.60 -8.58
N PRO A 326 5.02 -29.96 -9.34
CA PRO A 326 6.39 -30.40 -9.44
C PRO A 326 7.20 -30.05 -8.17
N GLU A 327 8.31 -30.76 -7.96
CA GLU A 327 9.18 -30.61 -6.77
C GLU A 327 9.76 -29.20 -6.62
N ASP A 328 10.02 -28.51 -7.73
CA ASP A 328 10.58 -27.16 -7.80
C ASP A 328 9.53 -26.05 -7.60
N THR A 329 8.36 -26.37 -7.05
CA THR A 329 7.33 -25.37 -6.73
C THR A 329 7.83 -24.37 -5.69
N MET A 330 7.91 -23.10 -6.11
CA MET A 330 8.43 -21.99 -5.29
C MET A 330 7.33 -21.21 -4.59
N ILE A 331 6.17 -21.05 -5.23
CA ILE A 331 4.99 -20.42 -4.64
C ILE A 331 3.82 -21.40 -4.73
N TYR A 332 3.08 -21.54 -3.63
CA TYR A 332 1.86 -22.31 -3.52
C TYR A 332 0.79 -21.45 -2.89
N ALA A 333 -0.37 -21.33 -3.51
CA ALA A 333 -1.53 -20.70 -2.91
C ALA A 333 -2.76 -21.55 -3.17
N ALA A 334 -3.60 -21.73 -2.16
CA ALA A 334 -4.85 -22.46 -2.30
C ALA A 334 -5.99 -21.62 -1.73
N ILE A 335 -6.99 -21.37 -2.55
CA ILE A 335 -8.16 -20.56 -2.23
C ILE A 335 -9.44 -21.39 -2.37
N PRO A 336 -10.46 -21.13 -1.55
CA PRO A 336 -11.72 -21.85 -1.66
C PRO A 336 -12.49 -21.37 -2.88
N ASN A 337 -13.27 -22.27 -3.46
CA ASN A 337 -14.24 -21.88 -4.47
C ASN A 337 -15.39 -21.11 -3.81
N ILE A 338 -15.42 -19.80 -4.02
CA ILE A 338 -16.42 -18.88 -3.44
C ILE A 338 -17.67 -18.73 -4.31
N GLY A 339 -17.75 -19.41 -5.46
CA GLY A 339 -18.90 -19.33 -6.38
C GLY A 339 -20.25 -19.56 -5.70
N PRO A 340 -20.40 -20.63 -4.89
CA PRO A 340 -21.65 -20.88 -4.15
C PRO A 340 -22.04 -19.72 -3.22
N THR A 341 -21.09 -19.23 -2.41
CA THR A 341 -21.29 -18.10 -1.50
C THR A 341 -21.66 -16.81 -2.25
N LEU A 342 -21.03 -16.56 -3.41
CA LEU A 342 -21.39 -15.44 -4.29
C LEU A 342 -22.82 -15.57 -4.83
N GLY A 343 -23.25 -16.80 -5.15
CA GLY A 343 -24.62 -17.11 -5.56
C GLY A 343 -25.64 -16.75 -4.49
N GLU A 344 -25.41 -17.18 -3.24
CA GLU A 344 -26.28 -16.86 -2.10
C GLU A 344 -26.32 -15.35 -1.81
N ALA A 345 -25.17 -14.68 -1.83
CA ALA A 345 -25.10 -13.23 -1.65
C ALA A 345 -25.92 -12.50 -2.73
N THR A 346 -25.80 -12.92 -4.00
CA THR A 346 -26.58 -12.34 -5.11
C THR A 346 -28.08 -12.55 -4.91
N ALA A 347 -28.50 -13.73 -4.46
CA ALA A 347 -29.90 -14.02 -4.16
C ALA A 347 -30.46 -13.13 -3.05
N ILE A 348 -29.67 -12.84 -2.00
CA ILE A 348 -30.06 -11.90 -0.93
C ILE A 348 -30.26 -10.49 -1.49
N PHE A 349 -29.37 -10.03 -2.38
CA PHE A 349 -29.50 -8.74 -3.04
C PHE A 349 -30.78 -8.67 -3.90
N GLU A 350 -31.03 -9.69 -4.72
CA GLU A 350 -32.22 -9.78 -5.58
C GLU A 350 -33.52 -9.80 -4.77
N GLU A 351 -33.57 -10.61 -3.71
CA GLU A 351 -34.73 -10.68 -2.81
C GLU A 351 -35.02 -9.33 -2.13
N ARG A 352 -33.97 -8.63 -1.67
CA ARG A 352 -34.11 -7.32 -1.03
C ARG A 352 -34.48 -6.25 -2.05
N ALA A 353 -33.90 -6.27 -3.24
CA ALA A 353 -34.21 -5.36 -4.32
C ALA A 353 -35.66 -5.52 -4.81
N ALA A 354 -36.23 -6.73 -4.75
CA ALA A 354 -37.65 -6.94 -5.04
C ALA A 354 -38.58 -6.25 -4.02
N LYS A 355 -38.12 -6.05 -2.78
CA LYS A 355 -38.89 -5.51 -1.65
C LYS A 355 -38.67 -4.02 -1.39
N SER A 356 -37.65 -3.40 -2.00
CA SER A 356 -37.30 -1.98 -1.79
C SER A 356 -37.23 -1.24 -3.11
N ASP A 357 -38.09 -0.24 -3.29
CA ASP A 357 -38.12 0.58 -4.51
C ASP A 357 -36.81 1.33 -4.75
N VAL A 358 -36.22 1.87 -3.68
CA VAL A 358 -34.94 2.59 -3.73
C VAL A 358 -33.81 1.66 -4.14
N LEU A 359 -33.77 0.45 -3.56
CA LEU A 359 -32.75 -0.53 -3.91
C LEU A 359 -32.97 -1.10 -5.31
N ARG A 360 -34.23 -1.25 -5.74
CA ARG A 360 -34.59 -1.73 -7.08
C ARG A 360 -34.14 -0.75 -8.17
N GLU A 361 -34.34 0.54 -7.96
CA GLU A 361 -33.87 1.59 -8.87
C GLU A 361 -32.36 1.47 -9.03
N TRP A 362 -31.63 1.44 -7.91
CA TRP A 362 -30.19 1.28 -7.90
C TRP A 362 -29.70 -0.04 -8.54
N TRP A 363 -30.36 -1.16 -8.23
CA TRP A 363 -30.00 -2.49 -8.75
C TRP A 363 -30.14 -2.57 -10.28
N ASN A 364 -31.03 -1.76 -10.86
CA ASN A 364 -31.29 -1.71 -12.29
C ASN A 364 -30.40 -0.73 -13.06
N GLU A 365 -29.55 0.03 -12.38
CA GLU A 365 -28.60 0.93 -13.01
C GLU A 365 -27.59 0.18 -13.89
N LYS A 366 -27.12 0.86 -14.95
CA LYS A 366 -26.19 0.28 -15.92
C LYS A 366 -24.89 -0.23 -15.27
N GLN A 367 -24.37 0.46 -14.26
CA GLN A 367 -23.15 0.06 -13.54
C GLN A 367 -23.39 -1.23 -12.75
N THR A 368 -24.50 -1.31 -12.03
CA THR A 368 -24.87 -2.51 -11.26
C THR A 368 -25.15 -3.69 -12.18
N LYS A 369 -25.79 -3.49 -13.33
CA LYS A 369 -25.97 -4.54 -14.34
C LYS A 369 -24.65 -5.08 -14.90
N GLN A 370 -23.66 -4.22 -15.10
CA GLN A 370 -22.33 -4.66 -15.52
C GLN A 370 -21.64 -5.49 -14.42
N LEU A 371 -21.78 -5.08 -13.15
CA LEU A 371 -21.28 -5.85 -12.02
C LEU A 371 -21.98 -7.21 -11.91
N GLN A 372 -23.31 -7.25 -12.02
CA GLN A 372 -24.10 -8.48 -12.03
C GLN A 372 -23.66 -9.43 -13.15
N PHE A 373 -23.40 -8.91 -14.35
CA PHE A 373 -22.87 -9.72 -15.44
C PHE A 373 -21.54 -10.37 -15.05
N ILE A 374 -20.58 -9.60 -14.51
CA ILE A 374 -19.28 -10.13 -14.08
C ILE A 374 -19.44 -11.17 -12.97
N VAL A 375 -20.23 -10.87 -11.94
CA VAL A 375 -20.49 -11.80 -10.82
C VAL A 375 -21.13 -13.09 -11.32
N ASN A 376 -22.10 -13.00 -12.23
CA ASN A 376 -22.76 -14.17 -12.80
C ASN A 376 -21.81 -15.01 -13.66
N GLN A 377 -20.90 -14.40 -14.42
CA GLN A 377 -19.87 -15.12 -15.18
C GLN A 377 -18.92 -15.87 -14.23
N VAL A 378 -18.46 -15.22 -13.16
CA VAL A 378 -17.61 -15.85 -12.14
C VAL A 378 -18.35 -17.01 -11.46
N ARG A 379 -19.61 -16.81 -11.03
CA ARG A 379 -20.44 -17.88 -10.45
C ARG A 379 -20.59 -19.05 -11.40
N THR A 380 -20.98 -18.78 -12.65
CA THR A 380 -21.22 -19.83 -13.65
C THR A 380 -19.96 -20.65 -13.91
N PHE A 381 -18.80 -20.00 -14.05
CA PHE A 381 -17.53 -20.69 -14.20
C PHE A 381 -17.14 -21.48 -12.94
N SER A 382 -17.29 -20.86 -11.75
CA SER A 382 -17.04 -21.52 -10.46
C SER A 382 -17.89 -22.77 -10.24
N ASP A 383 -19.10 -22.84 -10.77
CA ASP A 383 -19.98 -24.03 -10.66
C ASP A 383 -19.42 -25.27 -11.37
N TYR A 384 -18.46 -25.10 -12.29
CA TYR A 384 -17.75 -26.19 -12.93
C TYR A 384 -16.51 -26.64 -12.15
N LEU A 385 -16.07 -25.87 -11.17
CA LEU A 385 -14.86 -26.14 -10.41
C LEU A 385 -15.18 -26.84 -9.09
N GLY A 386 -14.24 -27.65 -8.61
CA GLY A 386 -14.26 -28.22 -7.27
C GLY A 386 -14.11 -27.15 -6.17
N ASP A 387 -14.01 -27.58 -4.93
CA ASP A 387 -14.01 -26.69 -3.76
C ASP A 387 -12.65 -26.00 -3.53
N GLU A 388 -11.61 -26.46 -4.23
CA GLU A 388 -10.24 -25.94 -4.14
C GLU A 388 -9.73 -25.48 -5.51
N ILE A 389 -9.12 -24.29 -5.50
CA ILE A 389 -8.36 -23.76 -6.64
C ILE A 389 -6.94 -23.50 -6.12
N VAL A 390 -5.96 -24.16 -6.75
CA VAL A 390 -4.54 -24.02 -6.44
C VAL A 390 -3.87 -23.13 -7.49
N LEU A 391 -3.05 -22.20 -7.04
CA LEU A 391 -2.15 -21.38 -7.84
C LEU A 391 -0.72 -21.73 -7.43
N ALA A 392 0.08 -22.19 -8.37
CA ALA A 392 1.46 -22.57 -8.12
C ALA A 392 2.42 -21.86 -9.08
N LEU A 393 3.64 -21.56 -8.63
CA LEU A 393 4.71 -21.07 -9.48
C LEU A 393 5.94 -21.95 -9.30
N PRO A 394 6.22 -22.88 -10.23
CA PRO A 394 7.49 -23.60 -10.29
C PRO A 394 8.68 -22.68 -10.58
N ALA A 395 9.88 -23.08 -10.16
CA ALA A 395 11.11 -22.39 -10.50
C ALA A 395 11.29 -22.31 -12.03
N GLY A 396 11.69 -21.14 -12.55
CA GLY A 396 11.87 -20.93 -13.99
C GLY A 396 10.59 -20.92 -14.84
N ALA A 397 9.40 -21.05 -14.24
CA ALA A 397 8.13 -20.96 -14.96
C ALA A 397 7.86 -19.52 -15.45
N GLN A 398 7.31 -19.40 -16.66
CA GLN A 398 6.91 -18.14 -17.31
C GLN A 398 5.53 -17.65 -16.83
N GLY A 399 5.23 -17.81 -15.54
CA GLY A 399 3.96 -17.41 -14.93
C GLY A 399 3.32 -18.52 -14.09
N PRO A 400 2.31 -18.17 -13.27
CA PRO A 400 1.66 -19.11 -12.39
C PRO A 400 0.83 -20.12 -13.19
N ILE A 401 0.69 -21.31 -12.61
CA ILE A 401 -0.20 -22.37 -13.06
C ILE A 401 -1.37 -22.40 -12.09
N MET A 402 -2.59 -22.29 -12.62
CA MET A 402 -3.82 -22.51 -11.87
C MET A 402 -4.30 -23.93 -12.11
N ILE A 403 -4.73 -24.63 -11.06
CA ILE A 403 -5.24 -26.01 -11.12
C ILE A 403 -6.52 -26.08 -10.27
N ALA A 404 -7.54 -26.76 -10.77
CA ALA A 404 -8.75 -27.09 -10.03
C ALA A 404 -9.31 -28.45 -10.48
N GLU A 405 -10.11 -29.08 -9.61
CA GLU A 405 -10.93 -30.23 -10.02
C GLU A 405 -12.10 -29.75 -10.89
N VAL A 406 -12.49 -30.57 -11.86
CA VAL A 406 -13.66 -30.36 -12.73
C VAL A 406 -14.83 -31.10 -12.12
N LYS A 407 -15.83 -30.34 -11.66
CA LYS A 407 -17.06 -30.87 -11.06
C LYS A 407 -18.10 -31.28 -12.10
N LYS A 408 -18.10 -30.62 -13.26
CA LYS A 408 -19.07 -30.85 -14.35
C LYS A 408 -18.32 -31.11 -15.67
N PRO A 409 -18.62 -32.22 -16.38
CA PRO A 409 -17.84 -32.65 -17.55
C PRO A 409 -17.91 -31.68 -18.74
N ASP A 410 -18.97 -30.86 -18.83
CA ASP A 410 -19.17 -29.92 -19.93
C ASP A 410 -18.28 -28.66 -19.87
N LEU A 411 -17.37 -28.55 -18.89
CA LEU A 411 -16.51 -27.38 -18.71
C LEU A 411 -15.74 -27.02 -19.98
N LYS A 412 -15.18 -28.02 -20.67
CA LYS A 412 -14.40 -27.81 -21.89
C LYS A 412 -15.24 -27.11 -22.96
N ARG A 413 -16.41 -27.66 -23.27
CA ARG A 413 -17.35 -27.11 -24.25
C ARG A 413 -17.79 -25.70 -23.84
N TYR A 414 -18.05 -25.48 -22.55
CA TYR A 414 -18.37 -24.16 -22.03
C TYR A 414 -17.25 -23.14 -22.31
N LEU A 415 -16.00 -23.48 -21.98
CA LEU A 415 -14.84 -22.62 -22.22
C LEU A 415 -14.61 -22.33 -23.70
N GLU A 416 -14.73 -23.33 -24.56
CA GLU A 416 -14.61 -23.16 -26.02
C GLU A 416 -15.64 -22.17 -26.57
N LEU A 417 -16.90 -22.26 -26.13
CA LEU A 417 -17.96 -21.34 -26.52
C LEU A 417 -17.73 -19.90 -26.01
N GLN A 418 -17.31 -19.75 -24.75
CA GLN A 418 -17.01 -18.44 -24.17
C GLN A 418 -15.83 -17.79 -24.88
N PHE A 419 -14.73 -18.53 -25.09
CA PHE A 419 -13.55 -18.00 -25.76
C PHE A 419 -13.78 -17.76 -27.26
N ALA A 420 -14.61 -18.54 -27.94
CA ALA A 420 -15.02 -18.24 -29.31
C ALA A 420 -15.75 -16.89 -29.39
N THR A 421 -16.63 -16.60 -28.42
CA THR A 421 -17.37 -15.33 -28.34
C THR A 421 -16.42 -14.15 -28.11
N LEU A 422 -15.47 -14.29 -27.17
CA LEU A 422 -14.47 -13.24 -26.89
C LEU A 422 -13.50 -13.04 -28.06
N LYS A 423 -13.10 -14.12 -28.73
CA LYS A 423 -12.27 -14.07 -29.94
C LYS A 423 -12.98 -13.35 -31.09
N ALA A 424 -14.28 -13.60 -31.28
CA ALA A 424 -15.10 -12.87 -32.25
C ALA A 424 -15.22 -11.37 -31.92
N ALA A 425 -15.14 -11.00 -30.64
CA ALA A 425 -15.06 -9.61 -30.17
C ALA A 425 -13.64 -9.00 -30.24
N GLY A 426 -12.67 -9.71 -30.85
CA GLY A 426 -11.29 -9.24 -31.02
C GLY A 426 -10.41 -9.36 -29.77
N GLN A 427 -10.83 -10.12 -28.76
CA GLN A 427 -10.04 -10.35 -27.55
C GLN A 427 -9.10 -11.55 -27.68
N MET A 428 -7.92 -11.44 -27.07
CA MET A 428 -6.99 -12.57 -26.96
C MET A 428 -7.53 -13.58 -25.96
N THR A 429 -7.63 -14.85 -26.39
CA THR A 429 -8.17 -15.94 -25.58
C THR A 429 -7.19 -17.10 -25.52
N PRO A 430 -7.16 -17.85 -24.40
CA PRO A 430 -6.30 -19.02 -24.30
C PRO A 430 -6.82 -20.16 -25.18
N ALA A 431 -5.91 -21.01 -25.64
CA ALA A 431 -6.29 -22.25 -26.32
C ALA A 431 -6.85 -23.26 -25.30
N VAL A 432 -7.97 -23.91 -25.60
CA VAL A 432 -8.53 -25.00 -24.79
C VAL A 432 -8.10 -26.33 -25.41
N VAL A 433 -7.44 -27.19 -24.63
CA VAL A 433 -6.83 -28.44 -25.13
C VAL A 433 -7.06 -29.60 -24.15
N ASP A 434 -7.15 -30.83 -24.66
CA ASP A 434 -7.13 -32.04 -23.81
C ASP A 434 -5.70 -32.50 -23.51
N ALA A 435 -4.83 -32.37 -24.51
CA ALA A 435 -3.43 -32.77 -24.47
C ALA A 435 -2.57 -31.57 -24.85
N PRO A 436 -1.98 -30.86 -23.87
CA PRO A 436 -1.16 -29.70 -24.15
C PRO A 436 0.17 -30.12 -24.80
N SER A 437 0.59 -29.38 -25.83
CA SER A 437 1.89 -29.57 -26.50
C SER A 437 2.96 -28.66 -25.88
N ALA A 438 4.21 -28.78 -26.30
CA ALA A 438 5.33 -27.95 -25.79
C ALA A 438 5.28 -26.46 -26.23
N SER A 439 4.11 -25.94 -26.60
CA SER A 439 3.93 -24.55 -27.02
C SER A 439 3.94 -23.57 -25.84
N THR A 440 4.44 -22.36 -26.11
CA THR A 440 4.38 -21.22 -25.19
C THR A 440 3.19 -20.33 -25.55
N GLY A 441 2.36 -20.02 -24.58
CA GLY A 441 1.15 -19.21 -24.76
C GLY A 441 0.08 -19.54 -23.72
N PRO A 442 -0.88 -18.63 -23.47
CA PRO A 442 -1.94 -18.88 -22.51
C PRO A 442 -2.78 -20.08 -22.98
N THR A 443 -2.80 -21.13 -22.16
CA THR A 443 -3.42 -22.42 -22.49
C THR A 443 -4.26 -22.87 -21.30
N VAL A 444 -5.45 -23.40 -21.58
CA VAL A 444 -6.30 -24.10 -20.63
C VAL A 444 -6.37 -25.56 -21.03
N MET A 445 -5.87 -26.43 -20.16
CA MET A 445 -6.00 -27.87 -20.27
C MET A 445 -7.23 -28.32 -19.50
N VAL A 446 -8.10 -29.11 -20.13
CA VAL A 446 -9.17 -29.85 -19.44
C VAL A 446 -8.92 -31.32 -19.71
N HIS A 447 -8.45 -32.05 -18.70
CA HIS A 447 -8.01 -33.44 -18.83
C HIS A 447 -8.56 -34.29 -17.68
N GLY A 448 -9.36 -35.31 -18.00
CA GLY A 448 -10.06 -36.10 -16.98
C GLY A 448 -10.92 -35.23 -16.08
N ASN A 449 -10.68 -35.29 -14.77
CA ASN A 449 -11.33 -34.46 -13.76
C ASN A 449 -10.49 -33.23 -13.36
N ILE A 450 -9.46 -32.85 -14.12
CA ILE A 450 -8.58 -31.73 -13.80
C ILE A 450 -8.69 -30.65 -14.88
N VAL A 451 -8.78 -29.40 -14.45
CA VAL A 451 -8.54 -28.23 -15.29
C VAL A 451 -7.29 -27.53 -14.81
N ALA A 452 -6.40 -27.19 -15.74
CA ALA A 452 -5.21 -26.41 -15.44
C ALA A 452 -5.00 -25.29 -16.47
N MET A 453 -4.61 -24.11 -16.02
CA MET A 453 -4.30 -22.97 -16.87
C MET A 453 -2.88 -22.50 -16.63
N GLY A 454 -2.12 -22.23 -17.70
CA GLY A 454 -0.76 -21.74 -17.59
C GLY A 454 -0.22 -21.21 -18.91
N MET A 455 1.00 -20.68 -18.88
CA MET A 455 1.67 -20.12 -20.07
C MET A 455 2.60 -21.11 -20.79
N GLN A 456 2.89 -22.25 -20.16
CA GLN A 456 3.80 -23.28 -20.68
C GLN A 456 3.05 -24.60 -20.85
N GLY A 457 2.80 -25.02 -22.09
CA GLY A 457 2.08 -26.27 -22.35
C GLY A 457 2.84 -27.52 -21.84
N ALA A 458 4.18 -27.49 -21.80
CA ALA A 458 4.97 -28.56 -21.21
C ALA A 458 4.70 -28.78 -19.71
N ALA A 459 4.42 -27.72 -18.95
CA ALA A 459 4.07 -27.84 -17.53
C ALA A 459 2.66 -28.44 -17.35
N LEU A 460 1.72 -28.05 -18.20
CA LEU A 460 0.37 -28.61 -18.23
C LEU A 460 0.40 -30.10 -18.63
N ALA A 461 1.26 -30.48 -19.59
CA ALA A 461 1.41 -31.88 -20.02
C ALA A 461 1.88 -32.79 -18.88
N ARG A 462 2.79 -32.28 -18.03
CA ARG A 462 3.20 -33.00 -16.82
C ARG A 462 2.05 -33.19 -15.83
N ILE A 463 1.21 -32.16 -15.65
CA ILE A 463 0.03 -32.24 -14.77
C ILE A 463 -0.95 -33.30 -15.29
N ALA A 464 -1.22 -33.34 -16.60
CA ALA A 464 -2.05 -34.39 -17.20
C ALA A 464 -1.48 -35.79 -16.92
N ALA A 465 -0.18 -35.99 -17.17
CA ALA A 465 0.46 -37.29 -16.94
C ALA A 465 0.42 -37.73 -15.45
N LEU A 466 0.58 -36.80 -14.51
CA LEU A 466 0.45 -37.08 -13.07
C LEU A 466 -1.00 -37.43 -12.70
N ALA A 467 -1.98 -36.75 -13.31
CA ALA A 467 -3.40 -37.05 -13.11
C ALA A 467 -3.77 -38.45 -13.62
N ASP A 468 -3.26 -38.86 -14.79
CA ASP A 468 -3.51 -40.20 -15.37
C ASP A 468 -2.92 -41.33 -14.53
N THR A 469 -1.71 -41.14 -14.03
CA THR A 469 -0.97 -42.17 -13.29
C THR A 469 -1.39 -42.28 -11.83
N GLY A 470 -2.13 -41.29 -11.30
CA GLY A 470 -2.41 -41.15 -9.87
C GLY A 470 -1.15 -41.03 -9.00
N SER A 471 0.01 -40.87 -9.62
CA SER A 471 1.31 -40.77 -8.95
C SER A 471 1.48 -39.34 -8.48
N GLY A 472 1.70 -39.15 -7.17
CA GLY A 472 1.96 -37.83 -6.60
C GLY A 472 3.24 -37.24 -7.19
N GLY A 473 3.15 -36.01 -7.69
CA GLY A 473 4.28 -35.18 -8.07
C GLY A 473 5.23 -34.92 -6.89
N GLY A 474 6.47 -34.54 -7.22
CA GLY A 474 7.54 -34.37 -6.24
C GLY A 474 7.34 -33.22 -5.25
N PHE A 475 6.30 -32.38 -5.39
CA PHE A 475 6.03 -31.32 -4.42
C PHE A 475 5.72 -31.88 -3.02
N LEU A 476 5.01 -33.01 -2.94
CA LEU A 476 4.60 -33.61 -1.67
C LEU A 476 5.79 -34.08 -0.81
N SER A 477 6.96 -34.32 -1.40
CA SER A 477 8.19 -34.68 -0.67
C SER A 477 9.00 -33.47 -0.21
N THR A 478 8.60 -32.24 -0.55
CA THR A 478 9.38 -31.04 -0.23
C THR A 478 9.22 -30.60 1.24
N PRO A 479 10.25 -29.97 1.84
CA PRO A 479 10.11 -29.34 3.16
C PRO A 479 9.05 -28.23 3.19
N MET A 480 8.81 -27.56 2.05
CA MET A 480 7.76 -26.55 1.92
C MET A 480 6.37 -27.18 2.08
N TRP A 481 6.11 -28.31 1.41
CA TRP A 481 4.85 -29.02 1.57
C TRP A 481 4.64 -29.51 3.00
N SER A 482 5.66 -30.03 3.68
CA SER A 482 5.54 -30.44 5.08
C SER A 482 4.98 -29.31 5.97
N ARG A 483 5.36 -28.06 5.70
CA ARG A 483 4.82 -26.88 6.40
C ARG A 483 3.39 -26.55 6.01
N VAL A 484 3.09 -26.59 4.70
CA VAL A 484 1.74 -26.37 4.19
C VAL A 484 0.77 -27.42 4.72
N ALA A 485 1.15 -28.70 4.70
CA ALA A 485 0.37 -29.82 5.21
C ALA A 485 0.04 -29.67 6.70
N GLN A 486 0.98 -29.15 7.51
CA GLN A 486 0.73 -28.85 8.92
C GLN A 486 -0.41 -27.83 9.08
N SER A 487 -0.46 -26.78 8.25
CA SER A 487 -1.57 -25.83 8.26
C SER A 487 -2.91 -26.51 7.95
N TYR A 488 -2.95 -27.37 6.93
CA TYR A 488 -4.14 -28.14 6.57
C TYR A 488 -4.67 -28.99 7.74
N THR A 489 -3.81 -29.65 8.53
CA THR A 489 -4.31 -30.46 9.68
C THR A 489 -5.20 -29.66 10.65
N SER A 490 -4.88 -28.39 10.87
CA SER A 490 -5.63 -27.47 11.74
C SER A 490 -6.83 -26.78 11.06
N GLY A 491 -7.08 -27.08 9.78
CA GLY A 491 -8.11 -26.48 8.95
C GLY A 491 -7.69 -25.12 8.39
N VAL A 492 -7.74 -24.97 7.06
CA VAL A 492 -7.45 -23.70 6.38
C VAL A 492 -8.61 -23.24 5.51
N GLY A 493 -8.93 -21.95 5.61
CA GLY A 493 -9.83 -21.27 4.68
C GLY A 493 -9.09 -20.95 3.38
N TRP A 494 -8.00 -20.18 3.46
CA TRP A 494 -7.04 -20.02 2.37
C TRP A 494 -5.61 -20.03 2.90
N ILE A 495 -4.67 -20.40 2.04
CA ILE A 495 -3.25 -20.44 2.36
C ILE A 495 -2.41 -19.93 1.20
N PHE A 496 -1.32 -19.26 1.52
CA PHE A 496 -0.24 -18.85 0.64
C PHE A 496 1.06 -19.30 1.27
N ALA A 497 1.97 -19.89 0.49
CA ALA A 497 3.28 -20.28 0.92
C ALA A 497 4.30 -19.92 -0.18
N ALA A 498 5.46 -19.43 0.22
CA ALA A 498 6.55 -19.11 -0.68
C ALA A 498 7.89 -19.57 -0.10
N ASN A 499 8.71 -20.21 -0.93
CA ASN A 499 10.12 -20.44 -0.68
C ASN A 499 10.92 -19.18 -1.07
N ILE A 500 11.34 -18.40 -0.08
CA ILE A 500 12.02 -17.12 -0.28
C ILE A 500 13.54 -17.33 -0.45
N PHE A 501 14.09 -18.41 0.11
CA PHE A 501 15.53 -18.65 0.04
C PHE A 501 16.03 -18.98 -1.37
N ALA A 502 15.26 -19.76 -2.15
CA ALA A 502 15.64 -20.04 -3.53
C ALA A 502 15.48 -18.82 -4.47
N ALA A 503 14.70 -17.80 -4.09
CA ALA A 503 14.67 -16.52 -4.80
C ALA A 503 15.91 -15.63 -4.53
N ASN A 504 16.59 -15.85 -3.40
CA ASN A 504 17.77 -15.06 -2.98
C ASN A 504 19.11 -15.78 -3.25
N GLY A 505 19.09 -17.13 -3.35
CA GLY A 505 20.29 -17.97 -3.53
C GLY A 505 20.61 -18.31 -4.98
N GLU A 506 19.66 -18.25 -5.90
CA GLU A 506 19.95 -18.33 -7.33
C GLU A 506 20.16 -16.92 -7.89
N GLN A 507 21.44 -16.53 -8.01
CA GLN A 507 21.85 -15.65 -9.08
C GLN A 507 21.32 -16.23 -10.39
N MET A 508 20.17 -15.72 -10.82
CA MET A 508 19.65 -15.86 -12.17
C MET A 508 20.78 -15.48 -13.15
N THR A 509 21.43 -16.49 -13.71
CA THR A 509 22.25 -16.39 -14.89
C THR A 509 21.34 -15.95 -16.05
N GLY A 510 21.12 -14.64 -16.18
CA GLY A 510 20.56 -14.07 -17.40
C GLY A 510 19.67 -12.83 -17.29
N ARG A 511 19.21 -12.39 -16.10
CA ARG A 511 18.40 -11.16 -16.01
C ARG A 511 18.70 -10.38 -14.74
N HIS A 512 19.66 -9.46 -14.84
CA HIS A 512 20.01 -8.52 -13.79
C HIS A 512 18.81 -7.62 -13.46
N VAL A 513 18.11 -7.89 -12.37
CA VAL A 513 17.35 -6.85 -11.67
C VAL A 513 18.29 -6.27 -10.62
N PRO A 514 18.83 -5.05 -10.80
CA PRO A 514 19.72 -4.46 -9.82
C PRO A 514 18.92 -4.12 -8.56
N VAL A 515 18.94 -5.02 -7.57
CA VAL A 515 18.53 -4.68 -6.21
C VAL A 515 19.64 -3.81 -5.63
N SER A 516 19.31 -2.57 -5.24
CA SER A 516 20.31 -1.62 -4.76
C SER A 516 20.99 -2.13 -3.48
N SER A 517 22.26 -1.79 -3.29
CA SER A 517 23.03 -2.14 -2.07
C SER A 517 22.36 -1.68 -0.77
N ALA A 518 21.56 -0.61 -0.84
CA ALA A 518 20.76 -0.11 0.27
C ALA A 518 19.65 -1.08 0.71
N VAL A 519 19.01 -1.79 -0.22
CA VAL A 519 17.97 -2.80 0.10
C VAL A 519 18.60 -4.03 0.75
N ASN A 520 19.73 -4.52 0.24
CA ASN A 520 20.46 -5.65 0.85
C ASN A 520 20.98 -5.33 2.26
N THR A 521 21.37 -4.07 2.49
CA THR A 521 21.78 -3.59 3.82
C THR A 521 20.57 -3.49 4.75
N ALA A 522 19.41 -3.02 4.27
CA ALA A 522 18.19 -2.94 5.05
C ALA A 522 17.62 -4.33 5.41
N THR A 523 17.67 -5.30 4.48
CA THR A 523 17.18 -6.68 4.71
C THR A 523 18.06 -7.46 5.69
N SER A 524 19.38 -7.27 5.64
CA SER A 524 20.33 -7.87 6.60
C SER A 524 20.24 -7.23 7.99
N ILE A 525 20.05 -5.91 8.09
CA ILE A 525 19.77 -5.24 9.37
C ILE A 525 18.46 -5.76 9.96
N ALA A 526 17.41 -5.88 9.15
CA ALA A 526 16.14 -6.47 9.57
C ALA A 526 16.26 -7.96 9.93
N GLY A 527 17.23 -8.68 9.34
CA GLY A 527 17.44 -10.12 9.52
C GLY A 527 16.42 -10.96 8.76
N ILE A 528 15.98 -10.50 7.59
CA ILE A 528 14.99 -11.19 6.72
C ILE A 528 15.62 -11.84 5.48
N ASP A 529 16.92 -11.66 5.29
CA ASP A 529 17.74 -12.25 4.24
C ASP A 529 17.91 -13.77 4.37
N ASN A 530 17.83 -14.31 5.60
CA ASN A 530 17.88 -15.76 5.85
C ASN A 530 16.49 -16.40 6.02
N VAL A 531 15.41 -15.72 5.61
CA VAL A 531 14.07 -16.29 5.56
C VAL A 531 14.01 -17.35 4.46
N ARG A 532 13.55 -18.55 4.83
CA ARG A 532 13.38 -19.70 3.95
C ARG A 532 11.96 -19.87 3.46
N TYR A 533 10.99 -19.87 4.37
CA TYR A 533 9.59 -20.01 4.02
C TYR A 533 8.77 -18.88 4.62
N LEU A 534 7.87 -18.32 3.81
CA LEU A 534 6.75 -17.52 4.27
C LEU A 534 5.49 -18.34 4.07
N VAL A 535 4.68 -18.50 5.11
CA VAL A 535 3.34 -19.06 5.01
C VAL A 535 2.35 -18.04 5.57
N ILE A 536 1.30 -17.72 4.83
CA ILE A 536 0.19 -16.89 5.28
C ILE A 536 -1.07 -17.73 5.16
N GLU A 537 -1.82 -17.84 6.24
CA GLU A 537 -3.03 -18.63 6.29
C GLU A 537 -4.17 -17.84 6.90
N ARG A 538 -5.39 -18.11 6.44
CA ARG A 538 -6.61 -17.68 7.12
C ARG A 538 -7.36 -18.91 7.60
N LYS A 539 -7.73 -18.87 8.87
CA LYS A 539 -8.59 -19.85 9.54
C LYS A 539 -9.87 -19.17 9.97
N ASP A 540 -10.89 -19.97 10.25
CA ASP A 540 -12.09 -19.53 10.95
C ASP A 540 -12.09 -20.18 12.33
N ASN A 541 -12.29 -19.39 13.37
CA ASN A 541 -12.39 -19.88 14.74
C ASN A 541 -13.62 -19.24 15.40
N MET A 542 -14.63 -20.05 15.68
CA MET A 542 -15.91 -19.60 16.28
C MET A 542 -16.60 -18.48 15.46
N GLY A 543 -16.59 -18.58 14.13
CA GLY A 543 -17.21 -17.59 13.22
C GLY A 543 -16.40 -16.29 13.10
N ARG A 544 -15.13 -16.30 13.51
CA ARG A 544 -14.22 -15.16 13.41
C ARG A 544 -13.02 -15.52 12.55
N PRO A 545 -12.79 -14.80 11.43
CA PRO A 545 -11.62 -15.04 10.62
C PRO A 545 -10.35 -14.65 11.40
N GLN A 546 -9.38 -15.55 11.41
CA GLN A 546 -8.05 -15.34 11.96
C GLN A 546 -7.02 -15.48 10.85
N THR A 547 -6.24 -14.44 10.59
CA THR A 547 -5.14 -14.48 9.63
C THR A 547 -3.83 -14.60 10.40
N GLY A 548 -3.06 -15.63 10.09
CA GLY A 548 -1.70 -15.83 10.60
C GLY A 548 -0.68 -15.75 9.48
N ALA A 549 0.53 -15.28 9.79
CA ALA A 549 1.68 -15.39 8.91
C ALA A 549 2.82 -16.09 9.67
N SER A 550 3.64 -16.91 9.05
CA SER A 550 4.81 -17.52 9.69
C SER A 550 6.02 -17.36 8.80
N LEU A 551 7.17 -17.11 9.44
CA LEU A 551 8.46 -17.02 8.79
C LEU A 551 9.36 -18.11 9.36
N ASP A 552 9.81 -19.02 8.50
CA ASP A 552 10.85 -19.99 8.82
C ASP A 552 12.20 -19.49 8.30
N PHE A 553 13.25 -19.67 9.09
CA PHE A 553 14.60 -19.19 8.78
C PHE A 553 15.51 -20.38 8.47
N ALA A 554 16.46 -20.21 7.55
CA ALA A 554 17.44 -21.24 7.18
C ALA A 554 18.48 -21.54 8.29
N GLY A 555 18.47 -20.76 9.38
CA GLY A 555 19.38 -20.89 10.52
C GLY A 555 18.96 -19.99 11.69
N ALA A 556 19.91 -19.62 12.56
CA ALA A 556 19.63 -18.72 13.67
C ALA A 556 19.11 -17.35 13.17
N ARG A 557 18.04 -16.85 13.78
CA ARG A 557 17.55 -15.48 13.54
C ARG A 557 18.62 -14.48 13.93
N HIS A 558 18.90 -13.53 13.06
CA HIS A 558 19.84 -12.44 13.30
C HIS A 558 19.15 -11.09 13.07
N GLY A 559 19.89 -9.98 13.17
CA GLY A 559 19.31 -8.64 13.05
C GLY A 559 18.16 -8.40 14.03
N LEU A 560 17.16 -7.62 13.61
CA LEU A 560 15.95 -7.33 14.41
C LEU A 560 15.13 -8.61 14.71
N MET A 561 15.11 -9.58 13.81
CA MET A 561 14.38 -10.85 14.01
C MET A 561 14.94 -11.69 15.17
N SER A 562 16.21 -11.48 15.55
CA SER A 562 16.83 -12.16 16.70
C SER A 562 16.19 -11.77 18.05
N TRP A 563 15.60 -10.56 18.13
CA TRP A 563 15.03 -10.01 19.36
C TRP A 563 13.67 -10.61 19.70
N LEU A 564 12.94 -11.06 18.68
CA LEU A 564 11.62 -11.66 18.85
C LEU A 564 11.71 -12.95 19.67
N ALA A 565 10.91 -13.05 20.73
CA ALA A 565 10.79 -14.26 21.53
C ALA A 565 10.16 -15.40 20.73
N ALA A 566 10.12 -16.58 21.36
CA ALA A 566 9.16 -17.60 20.97
C ALA A 566 7.73 -17.06 21.20
N PRO A 567 6.73 -17.50 20.42
CA PRO A 567 5.35 -17.09 20.60
C PRO A 567 4.89 -17.48 22.01
N GLY A 568 4.13 -16.58 22.62
CA GLY A 568 3.60 -16.75 23.96
C GLY A 568 2.29 -15.99 24.13
N PRO A 569 1.56 -16.21 25.23
CA PRO A 569 0.32 -15.51 25.50
C PRO A 569 0.52 -13.99 25.45
N MET A 570 -0.24 -13.30 24.60
CA MET A 570 -0.19 -11.85 24.45
C MET A 570 -1.30 -11.20 25.28
N GLY A 571 -1.28 -11.41 26.60
CA GLY A 571 -2.35 -10.95 27.51
C GLY A 571 -2.57 -9.43 27.50
N SER A 572 -1.63 -8.65 26.97
CA SER A 572 -1.82 -7.21 26.73
C SER A 572 -2.97 -6.92 25.76
N LEU A 573 -3.28 -7.85 24.85
CA LEU A 573 -4.38 -7.71 23.89
C LEU A 573 -5.75 -7.94 24.52
N ASP A 574 -5.82 -8.51 25.73
CA ASP A 574 -7.07 -8.73 26.46
C ASP A 574 -7.63 -7.43 27.05
N PHE A 575 -6.78 -6.40 27.19
CA PHE A 575 -7.15 -5.06 27.67
C PHE A 575 -7.45 -4.05 26.56
N VAL A 576 -7.59 -4.51 25.31
CA VAL A 576 -7.90 -3.66 24.17
C VAL A 576 -9.40 -3.33 24.16
N SER A 577 -9.72 -2.03 24.09
CA SER A 577 -11.11 -1.55 24.02
C SER A 577 -11.90 -2.26 22.90
N PRO A 578 -13.19 -2.61 23.13
CA PRO A 578 -14.07 -3.12 22.09
C PRO A 578 -14.11 -2.24 20.83
N ASP A 579 -13.91 -0.93 20.97
CA ASP A 579 -13.99 0.07 19.89
C ASP A 579 -12.65 0.33 19.19
N ALA A 580 -11.59 -0.39 19.57
CA ALA A 580 -10.28 -0.23 18.95
C ALA A 580 -10.30 -0.72 17.49
N SER A 581 -10.01 0.20 16.56
CA SER A 581 -9.92 -0.10 15.13
C SER A 581 -8.68 -0.93 14.76
N PHE A 582 -7.65 -0.91 15.61
CA PHE A 582 -6.43 -1.71 15.47
C PHE A 582 -5.74 -1.89 16.83
N ALA A 583 -5.10 -3.04 17.05
CA ALA A 583 -4.19 -3.28 18.16
C ALA A 583 -3.06 -4.23 17.73
N GLY A 584 -1.86 -4.00 18.25
CA GLY A 584 -0.68 -4.81 17.98
C GLY A 584 0.06 -5.17 19.27
N SER A 585 0.63 -6.36 19.32
CA SER A 585 1.51 -6.80 20.41
C SER A 585 2.68 -7.59 19.83
N VAL A 586 3.83 -7.53 20.49
CA VAL A 586 5.06 -8.21 20.09
C VAL A 586 5.69 -8.83 21.33
N VAL A 587 6.13 -10.09 21.23
CA VAL A 587 6.83 -10.78 22.31
C VAL A 587 8.33 -10.71 22.04
N ILE A 588 9.11 -10.18 22.98
CA ILE A 588 10.56 -9.91 22.84
C ILE A 588 11.33 -10.74 23.86
N LYS A 589 12.46 -11.35 23.47
CA LYS A 589 13.30 -12.21 24.33
C LYS A 589 13.82 -11.47 25.56
N ASN A 590 14.29 -10.24 25.35
CA ASN A 590 14.85 -9.40 26.40
C ASN A 590 14.51 -7.92 26.13
N PRO A 591 13.62 -7.29 26.92
CA PRO A 591 13.22 -5.90 26.70
C PRO A 591 14.38 -4.91 26.84
N GLY A 592 15.46 -5.26 27.56
CA GLY A 592 16.66 -4.42 27.68
C GLY A 592 17.43 -4.24 26.37
N SER A 593 17.25 -5.14 25.40
CA SER A 593 17.87 -5.03 24.07
C SER A 593 17.36 -3.85 23.25
N LEU A 594 16.15 -3.34 23.54
CA LEU A 594 15.60 -2.14 22.90
C LEU A 594 16.29 -0.84 23.33
N ILE A 595 16.99 -0.83 24.48
CA ILE A 595 17.59 0.38 25.04
C ILE A 595 18.90 0.74 24.30
N GLY A 596 19.59 -0.24 23.71
CA GLY A 596 20.79 -0.03 22.87
C GLY A 596 20.50 0.59 21.49
N LEU A 597 19.23 0.75 21.12
CA LEU A 597 18.81 1.35 19.86
C LEU A 597 18.94 2.89 19.87
N ARG A 598 19.07 3.52 21.05
CA ARG A 598 19.35 4.96 21.15
C ARG A 598 20.78 5.34 20.79
N THR A 599 21.70 4.38 20.68
CA THR A 599 23.13 4.64 20.40
C THR A 599 23.56 4.27 18.99
N THR A 600 22.66 3.71 18.17
CA THR A 600 22.90 3.46 16.75
C THR A 600 21.94 4.30 15.91
N ASN A 601 22.47 4.92 14.86
CA ASN A 601 21.83 5.96 14.06
C ASN A 601 20.72 5.40 13.13
N VAL A 602 19.79 4.60 13.67
CA VAL A 602 18.66 4.02 12.95
C VAL A 602 17.41 4.86 13.23
N GLN A 603 16.86 5.49 12.19
CA GLN A 603 15.62 6.25 12.31
C GLN A 603 14.45 5.35 12.74
N PRO A 604 13.62 5.74 13.74
CA PRO A 604 12.50 4.93 14.23
C PRO A 604 11.34 4.71 13.24
N SER A 605 11.41 5.32 12.04
CA SER A 605 10.34 5.36 11.04
C SER A 605 10.01 4.00 10.42
N ILE A 606 10.87 2.99 10.59
CA ILE A 606 10.72 1.66 9.95
C ILE A 606 9.89 0.69 10.80
N LEU A 607 9.79 0.90 12.12
CA LEU A 607 9.15 -0.06 13.04
C LEU A 607 7.73 0.31 13.48
N PHE A 608 7.36 1.59 13.43
CA PHE A 608 6.02 2.05 13.82
C PHE A 608 5.62 3.22 12.91
N GLY A 609 4.47 3.12 12.25
CA GLY A 609 3.84 4.27 11.61
C GLY A 609 3.70 5.43 12.61
N ASN A 610 3.76 6.66 12.11
CA ASN A 610 3.91 7.94 12.82
C ASN A 610 2.77 8.35 13.79
N HIS A 611 2.25 7.43 14.60
CA HIS A 611 1.14 7.68 15.54
C HIS A 611 1.44 7.13 16.94
N ALA A 612 2.55 7.54 17.55
CA ALA A 612 2.77 7.30 18.99
C ALA A 612 3.85 8.23 19.58
N ARG A 613 3.62 9.54 19.55
CA ARG A 613 4.29 10.47 20.47
C ARG A 613 3.29 11.51 20.94
N ASN A 614 2.49 11.14 21.94
CA ASN A 614 2.12 12.01 23.05
C ASN A 614 1.27 11.24 24.06
N GLY A 615 1.74 11.20 25.30
CA GLY A 615 0.99 10.70 26.45
C GLY A 615 1.57 9.44 27.05
N LEU A 616 2.36 9.58 28.12
CA LEU A 616 2.14 8.91 29.41
C LEU A 616 3.29 9.22 30.38
N HIS A 617 3.01 10.11 31.33
CA HIS A 617 3.77 10.28 32.56
C HIS A 617 3.39 9.19 33.58
N HIS A 618 4.41 8.66 34.28
CA HIS A 618 4.42 7.94 35.57
C HIS A 618 3.45 6.76 35.81
N ARG A 619 3.98 5.58 36.20
CA ARG A 619 4.24 5.18 37.60
C ARG A 619 4.98 3.83 37.65
N ARG A 620 6.01 3.72 38.50
CA ARG A 620 6.76 2.48 38.82
C ARG A 620 5.90 1.52 39.65
N GLN A 621 5.97 0.22 39.39
CA GLN A 621 5.89 -0.83 40.42
C GLN A 621 6.56 -2.13 39.95
N SER A 622 7.03 -2.90 40.92
CA SER A 622 8.16 -3.83 40.91
C SER A 622 7.76 -5.31 40.98
N THR A 623 8.66 -6.20 40.50
CA THR A 623 8.89 -7.61 40.90
C THR A 623 7.75 -8.62 40.62
N ASN A 624 7.94 -9.89 40.20
CA ASN A 624 8.90 -10.90 40.64
C ASN A 624 9.04 -12.09 39.63
N ARG A 625 10.13 -12.83 39.82
CA ARG A 625 10.72 -14.02 39.17
C ARG A 625 9.89 -15.33 39.16
N ARG A 626 10.01 -16.16 38.09
CA ARG A 626 10.84 -17.42 37.95
C ARG A 626 10.20 -18.57 37.09
N ARG A 627 11.08 -19.17 36.25
CA ARG A 627 11.24 -20.60 35.81
C ARG A 627 10.19 -21.29 34.91
N GLY A 628 10.48 -21.35 33.60
CA GLY A 628 11.21 -22.44 32.90
C GLY A 628 10.53 -23.80 32.68
N ARG A 629 10.34 -24.19 31.40
CA ARG A 629 10.74 -25.49 30.82
C ARG A 629 10.60 -25.51 29.28
N HIS A 630 11.52 -26.25 28.65
CA HIS A 630 11.67 -26.46 27.21
C HIS A 630 10.50 -27.23 26.59
N LEU A 631 10.13 -26.86 25.36
CA LEU A 631 9.65 -27.76 24.32
C LEU A 631 9.94 -27.09 22.95
N LEU A 632 10.63 -27.83 22.08
CA LEU A 632 10.80 -27.53 20.66
C LEU A 632 9.40 -27.46 20.02
N GLN A 633 9.11 -26.44 19.19
CA GLN A 633 8.22 -26.56 18.03
C GLN A 633 8.07 -25.23 17.26
N ASN A 634 7.75 -25.39 15.97
CA ASN A 634 7.63 -24.40 14.90
C ASN A 634 6.71 -23.21 15.26
N VAL A 635 6.97 -22.03 14.68
CA VAL A 635 6.42 -20.75 15.15
C VAL A 635 5.64 -19.98 14.09
N ILE A 636 4.42 -19.57 14.46
CA ILE A 636 3.48 -18.73 13.71
C ILE A 636 3.50 -17.29 14.28
N VAL A 637 3.54 -16.27 13.43
CA VAL A 637 3.33 -14.84 13.73
C VAL A 637 1.86 -14.48 13.50
N GLN A 638 1.08 -14.38 14.57
CA GLN A 638 -0.33 -14.00 14.50
C GLN A 638 -0.49 -12.47 14.52
N LEU A 639 -0.99 -11.90 13.41
CA LEU A 639 -1.39 -10.49 13.29
C LEU A 639 -2.92 -10.42 13.36
N LYS A 640 -3.45 -10.07 14.54
CA LYS A 640 -4.91 -10.02 14.77
C LYS A 640 -5.48 -8.67 14.32
N VAL A 641 -5.97 -8.58 13.10
CA VAL A 641 -6.73 -7.41 12.61
C VAL A 641 -8.21 -7.58 12.98
N ARG A 642 -8.73 -6.73 13.87
CA ARG A 642 -10.14 -6.73 14.30
C ARG A 642 -10.90 -5.69 13.47
N ARG A 643 -11.80 -6.10 12.56
CA ARG A 643 -12.81 -5.19 11.99
C ARG A 643 -13.94 -5.02 13.00
N GLY A 644 -14.21 -3.79 13.41
CA GLY A 644 -15.25 -3.45 14.39
C GLY A 644 -16.63 -3.64 13.80
N GLY A 645 -17.43 -4.53 14.39
CA GLY A 645 -18.87 -4.61 14.21
C GLY A 645 -19.56 -3.94 15.39
N THR A 646 -20.48 -3.04 15.09
CA THR A 646 -21.31 -2.30 16.06
C THR A 646 -22.28 -3.28 16.73
N GLN A 647 -22.08 -3.58 18.02
CA GLN A 647 -23.14 -4.14 18.86
C GLN A 647 -23.84 -3.00 19.59
N VAL A 648 -25.10 -2.78 19.24
CA VAL A 648 -26.07 -2.09 20.09
C VAL A 648 -26.40 -3.03 21.24
N ARG A 649 -26.21 -2.59 22.48
CA ARG A 649 -26.75 -3.26 23.67
C ARG A 649 -28.11 -2.63 23.97
N ASP A 650 -29.10 -3.49 24.17
CA ASP A 650 -30.34 -3.16 24.89
C ASP A 650 -30.04 -2.75 26.33
#